data_AF-A0A7Y5QHU9-F1
#
_entry.id   AF-A0A7Y5QHU9-F1
#
_cell.length_a   1.000
_cell.length_b   1.000
_cell.length_c   1.000
_cell.angle_alpha   90.00
_cell.angle_beta   90.00
_cell.angle_gamma   90.00
#
_symmetry.space_group_name_H-M   'P 1'
#
loop_
_entity.id
_entity.type
_entity.pdbx_description
1 polymer ?
#
loop_
_entity_poly.entity_id
_entity_poly.type
_entity_poly.pdbx_seq_one_letter_code
_entity_poly.pdbx_strand_id
1 'polypeptide(L)'
;MAAYLIVDVDDLLEHFRSQGILIDVQELAVGLRGGAALAAGLMSKDQLRAVAVADWTKYTSQKQRQAVDPQYVFKAAGFDTFTVQRRDSLADALIMHYFQFDPDPVDELILATTDSALMPLIRRIKTTRGARIRMWGSSDILRGTEFAEQVIFQPLQTLLGIKQTKNVAIYIDFENISISLSEQGYVVNLDHLIEAFLRQARAHGVVVKMAAYAPWGTRGSLPPMVDSNGREVTEDAPNRLMQRNIDPVYSLAGKNSADMRIARDIITDSSHTDSADVYIVASGDRDFKDAIGILRSRSKTVILWSVQGTVSRQLVNNPDLIIEYVEEFANLPTHQALSLAAMQSVDDSAVTGFTPSQWSSVVLQLDRYGKENEVEAVTRKRLIDLLIEVGAVVSRPRGEDLVAQAASIGILQRASGRDRLAINRAHPIVEKTLLIRDRIVMRVQNTLSVRNWEYVNYGFLLKGLAMDRELDRPGMNYSDQWRSDWIDCLVREMILLREIVPHRHNPDDVVPVIKLNPDYKLLAGRTTMIAQPKDEDMSWEGVSLPELERNEPETADMARRIIVSVEQFTSFRNFTWCPLGSLHKRLRQYDASMNFQRAVEYLLENGAVEVKEYPNPQNEFFTKGVSLVTDASIVQTVLAERNGFILLLLYLYDRNIAIMEPSLRGQDPDNRYDLDLWISIMETENVLNAVPGRPGQYSLFRTHHTVSLVADGEKSQ
;
A
#
# COMPACT_ATOMS: atom_id res chain seq x y z
N MET A 1 -4.51 -60.07 5.72
CA MET A 1 -5.47 -59.05 5.25
C MET A 1 -5.76 -59.36 3.80
N ALA A 2 -7.00 -59.73 3.48
CA ALA A 2 -7.42 -60.03 2.10
C ALA A 2 -7.91 -58.74 1.43
N ALA A 3 -7.08 -58.19 0.53
CA ALA A 3 -7.37 -56.94 -0.18
C ALA A 3 -7.51 -57.20 -1.68
N TYR A 4 -8.61 -56.72 -2.26
CA TYR A 4 -8.94 -56.89 -3.68
C TYR A 4 -9.06 -55.56 -4.39
N LEU A 5 -8.52 -55.49 -5.61
CA LEU A 5 -8.76 -54.44 -6.58
C LEU A 5 -9.42 -55.07 -7.81
N ILE A 6 -10.65 -54.67 -8.14
CA ILE A 6 -11.36 -55.09 -9.35
C ILE A 6 -11.46 -53.88 -10.28
N VAL A 7 -10.93 -53.99 -11.50
CA VAL A 7 -10.92 -52.90 -12.50
C VAL A 7 -11.77 -53.30 -13.70
N ASP A 8 -12.86 -52.58 -13.96
CA ASP A 8 -13.64 -52.71 -15.21
C ASP A 8 -12.93 -51.92 -16.31
N VAL A 9 -12.07 -52.60 -17.07
CA VAL A 9 -11.20 -51.95 -18.07
C VAL A 9 -11.99 -51.48 -19.28
N ASP A 10 -13.02 -52.23 -19.69
CA ASP A 10 -13.92 -51.83 -20.78
C ASP A 10 -14.59 -50.50 -20.44
N ASP A 11 -15.17 -50.42 -19.25
CA ASP A 11 -15.83 -49.20 -18.77
C ASP A 11 -14.89 -48.01 -18.69
N LEU A 12 -13.74 -48.18 -18.04
CA LEU A 12 -12.82 -47.06 -17.80
C LEU A 12 -12.26 -46.53 -19.12
N LEU A 13 -11.81 -47.41 -20.03
CA LEU A 13 -11.27 -46.97 -21.31
C LEU A 13 -12.32 -46.31 -22.21
N GLU A 14 -13.55 -46.83 -22.22
CA GLU A 14 -14.67 -46.21 -22.93
C GLU A 14 -15.01 -44.84 -22.33
N HIS A 15 -15.08 -44.74 -21.01
CA HIS A 15 -15.32 -43.50 -20.29
C HIS A 15 -14.29 -42.43 -20.64
N PHE A 16 -13.00 -42.74 -20.54
CA PHE A 16 -11.94 -41.78 -20.85
C PHE A 16 -11.94 -41.35 -22.32
N ARG A 17 -12.22 -42.27 -23.25
CA ARG A 17 -12.39 -41.96 -24.67
C ARG A 17 -13.56 -41.01 -24.91
N SER A 18 -14.70 -41.23 -24.25
CA SER A 18 -15.89 -40.37 -24.36
C SER A 18 -15.64 -38.93 -23.86
N GLN A 19 -14.72 -38.77 -22.91
CA GLN A 19 -14.34 -37.46 -22.35
C GLN A 19 -13.16 -36.80 -23.09
N GLY A 20 -12.66 -37.41 -24.17
CA GLY A 20 -11.50 -36.89 -24.91
C GLY A 20 -10.18 -36.95 -24.12
N ILE A 21 -10.11 -37.77 -23.07
CA ILE A 21 -8.92 -37.90 -22.22
C ILE A 21 -7.99 -38.95 -22.86
N LEU A 22 -6.82 -38.51 -23.31
CA LEU A 22 -5.74 -39.41 -23.73
C LEU A 22 -5.09 -40.01 -22.49
N ILE A 23 -5.16 -41.34 -22.35
CA ILE A 23 -4.57 -42.06 -21.22
C ILE A 23 -3.52 -43.04 -21.69
N ASP A 24 -2.36 -42.99 -21.03
CA ASP A 24 -1.38 -44.06 -21.09
C ASP A 24 -1.88 -45.25 -20.26
N VAL A 25 -2.21 -46.35 -20.94
CA VAL A 25 -2.73 -47.58 -20.33
C VAL A 25 -1.73 -48.19 -19.35
N GLN A 26 -0.43 -47.99 -19.56
CA GLN A 26 0.62 -48.47 -18.67
C GLN A 26 0.63 -47.67 -17.36
N GLU A 27 0.53 -46.35 -17.47
CA GLU A 27 0.44 -45.47 -16.30
C GLU A 27 -0.86 -45.73 -15.52
N LEU A 28 -1.97 -45.95 -16.21
CA LEU A 28 -3.25 -46.36 -15.61
C LEU A 28 -3.10 -47.66 -14.80
N ALA A 29 -2.55 -48.71 -15.41
CA ALA A 29 -2.42 -50.02 -14.73
C ALA A 29 -1.49 -49.93 -13.51
N VAL A 30 -0.31 -49.29 -13.65
CA VAL A 30 0.66 -49.14 -12.56
C VAL A 30 0.11 -48.24 -11.45
N GLY A 31 -0.56 -47.15 -11.82
CA GLY A 31 -1.19 -46.19 -10.92
C GLY A 31 -2.31 -46.80 -10.10
N LEU A 32 -3.24 -47.52 -10.74
CA LEU A 32 -4.34 -48.19 -10.04
C LEU A 32 -3.82 -49.23 -9.03
N ARG A 33 -2.89 -50.10 -9.45
CA ARG A 33 -2.32 -51.13 -8.55
C ARG A 33 -1.54 -50.49 -7.41
N GLY A 34 -0.76 -49.45 -7.69
CA GLY A 34 0.02 -48.72 -6.68
C GLY A 34 -0.84 -47.99 -5.66
N GLY A 35 -1.83 -47.24 -6.13
CA GLY A 35 -2.79 -46.55 -5.29
C GLY A 35 -3.60 -47.52 -4.43
N ALA A 36 -3.92 -48.71 -4.95
CA ALA A 36 -4.78 -49.65 -4.25
C ALA A 36 -4.02 -50.32 -3.11
N ALA A 37 -2.76 -50.67 -3.34
CA ALA A 37 -1.88 -51.16 -2.29
C ALA A 37 -1.69 -50.13 -1.17
N LEU A 38 -1.54 -48.84 -1.53
CA LEU A 38 -1.43 -47.75 -0.56
C LEU A 38 -2.74 -47.55 0.22
N ALA A 39 -3.88 -47.49 -0.47
CA ALA A 39 -5.20 -47.30 0.14
C ALA A 39 -5.59 -48.45 1.09
N ALA A 40 -5.17 -49.67 0.74
CA ALA A 40 -5.33 -50.86 1.58
C ALA A 40 -4.31 -50.91 2.74
N GLY A 41 -3.24 -50.12 2.71
CA GLY A 41 -2.19 -50.11 3.74
C GLY A 41 -1.26 -51.32 3.69
N LEU A 42 -1.03 -51.88 2.49
CA LEU A 42 -0.21 -53.07 2.29
C LEU A 42 1.29 -52.72 2.25
N MET A 43 2.12 -53.61 2.80
CA MET A 43 3.59 -53.44 2.80
C MET A 43 4.21 -53.73 1.42
N SER A 44 3.54 -54.52 0.58
CA SER A 44 3.93 -54.80 -0.80
C SER A 44 2.70 -54.87 -1.71
N LYS A 45 2.84 -54.42 -2.97
CA LYS A 45 1.82 -54.51 -4.02
C LYS A 45 1.49 -55.96 -4.40
N ASP A 46 2.32 -56.93 -4.03
CA ASP A 46 2.09 -58.35 -4.31
C ASP A 46 1.10 -58.99 -3.32
N GLN A 47 0.79 -58.31 -2.22
CA GLN A 47 -0.25 -58.74 -1.28
C GLN A 47 -1.66 -58.34 -1.75
N LEU A 48 -1.75 -57.50 -2.80
CA LEU A 48 -3.01 -57.07 -3.39
C LEU A 48 -3.45 -58.08 -4.47
N ARG A 49 -4.66 -58.62 -4.33
CA ARG A 49 -5.31 -59.42 -5.39
C ARG A 49 -5.93 -58.46 -6.42
N ALA A 50 -5.20 -58.14 -7.47
CA ALA A 50 -5.61 -57.20 -8.51
C ALA A 50 -6.15 -57.94 -9.74
N VAL A 51 -7.42 -57.69 -10.09
CA VAL A 51 -8.12 -58.30 -11.23
C VAL A 51 -8.52 -57.21 -12.22
N ALA A 52 -8.12 -57.38 -13.48
CA ALA A 52 -8.54 -56.54 -14.59
C ALA A 52 -9.57 -57.33 -15.43
N VAL A 53 -10.80 -56.84 -15.50
CA VAL A 53 -11.89 -57.48 -16.22
C VAL A 53 -12.28 -56.68 -17.46
N ALA A 54 -12.43 -57.38 -18.59
CA ALA A 54 -12.84 -56.79 -19.86
C ALA A 54 -13.36 -57.89 -20.81
N ASP A 55 -13.99 -57.51 -21.92
CA ASP A 55 -14.03 -58.38 -23.08
C ASP A 55 -12.71 -58.26 -23.87
N TRP A 56 -11.69 -58.99 -23.43
CA TRP A 56 -10.35 -58.96 -24.04
C TRP A 56 -10.35 -59.30 -25.54
N THR A 57 -11.37 -59.99 -26.05
CA THR A 57 -11.49 -60.32 -27.48
C THR A 57 -11.67 -59.09 -28.36
N LYS A 58 -12.21 -57.99 -27.81
CA LYS A 58 -12.31 -56.67 -28.48
C LYS A 58 -10.94 -56.05 -28.77
N TYR A 59 -9.94 -56.32 -27.93
CA TYR A 59 -8.61 -55.73 -28.04
C TYR A 59 -7.65 -56.60 -28.86
N THR A 60 -7.88 -57.91 -28.91
CA THR A 60 -7.07 -58.84 -29.74
C THR A 60 -7.30 -58.65 -31.25
N SER A 61 -8.47 -58.16 -31.65
CA SER A 61 -8.89 -58.02 -33.06
C SER A 61 -8.46 -56.69 -33.71
N GLN A 62 -8.03 -55.69 -32.94
CA GLN A 62 -7.52 -54.39 -33.43
C GLN A 62 -6.01 -54.42 -33.80
N LYS A 63 -5.53 -55.50 -34.45
CA LYS A 63 -4.12 -55.69 -34.84
C LYS A 63 -3.59 -54.75 -35.94
N GLN A 64 -4.26 -53.64 -36.25
CA GLN A 64 -3.78 -52.67 -37.24
C GLN A 64 -3.53 -51.30 -36.60
N ARG A 65 -2.22 -50.97 -36.53
CA ARG A 65 -1.56 -49.69 -36.17
C ARG A 65 -1.26 -49.48 -34.68
N GLN A 66 0.01 -49.75 -34.31
CA GLN A 66 0.82 -49.09 -33.26
C GLN A 66 0.23 -48.87 -31.84
N ALA A 67 -0.91 -49.44 -31.47
CA ALA A 67 -1.41 -49.40 -30.10
C ALA A 67 -0.91 -50.62 -29.30
N VAL A 68 -0.45 -50.39 -28.07
CA VAL A 68 -0.06 -51.45 -27.13
C VAL A 68 -1.31 -52.18 -26.65
N ASP A 69 -1.29 -53.52 -26.63
CA ASP A 69 -2.41 -54.36 -26.18
C ASP A 69 -2.70 -54.13 -24.68
N PRO A 70 -3.85 -53.57 -24.29
CA PRO A 70 -4.19 -53.33 -22.90
C PRO A 70 -4.14 -54.60 -22.03
N GLN A 71 -4.50 -55.76 -22.58
CA GLN A 71 -4.45 -57.02 -21.82
C GLN A 71 -3.02 -57.35 -21.41
N TYR A 72 -2.08 -57.15 -22.33
CA TYR A 72 -0.65 -57.35 -22.07
C TYR A 72 -0.14 -56.36 -21.02
N VAL A 73 -0.56 -55.09 -21.11
CA VAL A 73 -0.15 -54.03 -20.17
C VAL A 73 -0.62 -54.33 -18.74
N PHE A 74 -1.90 -54.66 -18.55
CA PHE A 74 -2.42 -55.01 -17.23
C PHE A 74 -1.75 -56.27 -16.67
N LYS A 75 -1.50 -57.28 -17.50
CA LYS A 75 -0.77 -58.48 -17.09
C LYS A 75 0.68 -58.16 -16.68
N ALA A 76 1.37 -57.31 -17.44
CA ALA A 76 2.73 -56.85 -17.12
C ALA A 76 2.78 -56.00 -15.83
N ALA A 77 1.71 -55.24 -15.55
CA ALA A 77 1.54 -54.51 -14.30
C ALA A 77 1.16 -55.43 -13.12
N GLY A 78 0.97 -56.73 -13.34
CA GLY A 78 0.69 -57.75 -12.33
C GLY A 78 -0.76 -57.88 -11.93
N PHE A 79 -1.69 -57.59 -12.84
CA PHE A 79 -3.09 -57.95 -12.71
C PHE A 79 -3.33 -59.37 -13.23
N ASP A 80 -4.26 -60.07 -12.60
CA ASP A 80 -4.92 -61.21 -13.23
C ASP A 80 -5.97 -60.70 -14.23
N THR A 81 -5.93 -61.18 -15.48
CA THR A 81 -6.83 -60.70 -16.54
C THR A 81 -7.98 -61.68 -16.75
N PHE A 82 -9.20 -61.21 -16.55
CA PHE A 82 -10.41 -62.03 -16.60
C PHE A 82 -11.32 -61.59 -17.75
N THR A 83 -11.75 -62.54 -18.60
CA THR A 83 -12.60 -62.22 -19.75
C THR A 83 -14.07 -62.36 -19.40
N VAL A 84 -14.87 -61.31 -19.62
CA VAL A 84 -16.33 -61.35 -19.54
C VAL A 84 -16.95 -60.73 -20.79
N GLN A 85 -17.75 -61.51 -21.52
CA GLN A 85 -18.37 -61.03 -22.78
C GLN A 85 -19.68 -60.27 -22.56
N ARG A 86 -20.45 -60.62 -21.52
CA ARG A 86 -21.76 -60.01 -21.25
C ARG A 86 -21.73 -59.24 -19.94
N ARG A 87 -22.04 -57.94 -20.01
CA ARG A 87 -21.89 -57.00 -18.89
C ARG A 87 -22.86 -57.25 -17.74
N ASP A 88 -24.06 -57.73 -18.05
CA ASP A 88 -25.06 -58.18 -17.08
C ASP A 88 -24.57 -59.35 -16.20
N SER A 89 -23.66 -60.18 -16.71
CA SER A 89 -23.07 -61.31 -16.00
C SER A 89 -21.76 -60.98 -15.27
N LEU A 90 -21.30 -59.72 -15.28
CA LEU A 90 -19.99 -59.32 -14.79
C LEU A 90 -19.75 -59.67 -13.31
N ALA A 91 -20.65 -59.22 -12.44
CA ALA A 91 -20.53 -59.50 -11.01
C ALA A 91 -20.66 -61.00 -10.70
N ASP A 92 -21.56 -61.71 -11.38
CA ASP A 92 -21.75 -63.16 -11.20
C ASP A 92 -20.48 -63.94 -11.56
N ALA A 93 -19.87 -63.63 -12.71
CA ALA A 93 -18.66 -64.28 -13.17
C ALA A 93 -17.49 -64.05 -12.21
N LEU A 94 -17.33 -62.83 -11.70
CA LEU A 94 -16.31 -62.49 -10.71
C LEU A 94 -16.51 -63.20 -9.37
N ILE A 95 -17.76 -63.29 -8.88
CA ILE A 95 -18.08 -64.03 -7.65
C ILE A 95 -17.69 -65.49 -7.78
N MET A 96 -18.14 -66.15 -8.85
CA MET A 96 -17.88 -67.56 -9.09
C MET A 96 -16.38 -67.87 -9.18
N HIS A 97 -15.59 -66.98 -9.79
CA HIS A 97 -14.17 -67.23 -10.04
C HIS A 97 -13.26 -66.83 -8.86
N TYR A 98 -13.51 -65.67 -8.23
CA TYR A 98 -12.57 -65.07 -7.28
C TYR A 98 -13.02 -65.10 -5.82
N PHE A 99 -14.32 -65.31 -5.53
CA PHE A 99 -14.86 -65.13 -4.19
C PHE A 99 -15.62 -66.35 -3.64
N GLN A 100 -16.24 -67.18 -4.49
CA GLN A 100 -17.09 -68.29 -4.05
C GLN A 100 -16.34 -69.35 -3.24
N PHE A 101 -15.11 -69.65 -3.64
CA PHE A 101 -14.27 -70.68 -3.02
C PHE A 101 -13.12 -70.10 -2.19
N ASP A 102 -13.09 -68.78 -2.01
CA ASP A 102 -12.06 -68.16 -1.19
C ASP A 102 -12.39 -68.33 0.29
N PRO A 103 -11.56 -69.01 1.08
CA PRO A 103 -11.83 -69.23 2.50
C PRO A 103 -11.76 -67.93 3.31
N ASP A 104 -10.99 -66.94 2.83
CA ASP A 104 -10.69 -65.72 3.57
C ASP A 104 -11.74 -64.63 3.28
N PRO A 105 -12.42 -64.11 4.31
CA PRO A 105 -13.31 -62.95 4.14
C PRO A 105 -12.51 -61.71 3.72
N VAL A 106 -13.09 -60.89 2.86
CA VAL A 106 -12.45 -59.68 2.32
C VAL A 106 -12.37 -58.59 3.39
N ASP A 107 -11.17 -58.04 3.57
CA ASP A 107 -10.88 -56.92 4.48
C ASP A 107 -10.89 -55.56 3.75
N GLU A 108 -10.48 -55.53 2.48
CA GLU A 108 -10.54 -54.33 1.62
C GLU A 108 -11.04 -54.72 0.23
N LEU A 109 -12.10 -54.06 -0.24
CA LEU A 109 -12.57 -54.16 -1.62
C LEU A 109 -12.48 -52.81 -2.31
N ILE A 110 -11.74 -52.73 -3.41
CA ILE A 110 -11.64 -51.54 -4.24
C ILE A 110 -12.22 -51.87 -5.62
N LEU A 111 -13.26 -51.15 -6.01
CA LEU A 111 -13.91 -51.28 -7.32
C LEU A 111 -13.56 -50.06 -8.17
N ALA A 112 -12.82 -50.24 -9.25
CA ALA A 112 -12.50 -49.17 -10.20
C ALA A 112 -13.43 -49.27 -11.42
N THR A 113 -14.47 -48.42 -11.42
CA THR A 113 -15.52 -48.38 -12.44
C THR A 113 -16.31 -47.08 -12.33
N THR A 114 -16.98 -46.71 -13.41
CA THR A 114 -17.99 -45.65 -13.53
C THR A 114 -19.40 -46.22 -13.74
N ASP A 115 -19.54 -47.54 -13.79
CA ASP A 115 -20.79 -48.27 -14.01
C ASP A 115 -21.27 -49.01 -12.75
N SER A 116 -22.58 -49.14 -12.61
CA SER A 116 -23.25 -49.92 -11.57
C SER A 116 -23.07 -51.44 -11.64
N ALA A 117 -22.52 -51.99 -12.73
CA ALA A 117 -22.43 -53.42 -13.00
C ALA A 117 -21.63 -54.21 -11.93
N LEU A 118 -20.70 -53.56 -11.23
CA LEU A 118 -19.92 -54.17 -10.14
C LEU A 118 -20.57 -54.04 -8.76
N MET A 119 -21.61 -53.23 -8.60
CA MET A 119 -22.31 -53.03 -7.32
C MET A 119 -22.81 -54.32 -6.66
N PRO A 120 -23.29 -55.36 -7.40
CA PRO A 120 -23.71 -56.61 -6.77
C PRO A 120 -22.60 -57.33 -5.99
N LEU A 121 -21.32 -57.04 -6.27
CA LEU A 121 -20.20 -57.58 -5.49
C LEU A 121 -20.27 -57.13 -4.03
N ILE A 122 -20.62 -55.86 -3.78
CA ILE A 122 -20.69 -55.27 -2.44
C ILE A 122 -21.65 -56.05 -1.53
N ARG A 123 -22.75 -56.56 -2.08
CA ARG A 123 -23.76 -57.34 -1.33
C ARG A 123 -23.38 -58.80 -1.10
N ARG A 124 -22.68 -59.40 -2.07
CA ARG A 124 -22.63 -60.86 -2.22
C ARG A 124 -21.31 -61.48 -1.81
N ILE A 125 -20.26 -60.68 -1.66
CA ILE A 125 -18.97 -61.18 -1.17
C ILE A 125 -18.96 -61.28 0.36
N LYS A 126 -18.23 -62.27 0.89
CA LYS A 126 -18.04 -62.44 2.32
C LYS A 126 -17.00 -61.43 2.82
N THR A 127 -17.37 -60.54 3.73
CA THR A 127 -16.50 -59.50 4.31
C THR A 127 -16.23 -59.69 5.79
N THR A 128 -15.15 -59.11 6.31
CA THR A 128 -14.91 -58.99 7.76
C THR A 128 -15.73 -57.86 8.37
N ARG A 129 -15.88 -57.87 9.71
CA ARG A 129 -16.69 -56.89 10.46
C ARG A 129 -16.18 -55.44 10.32
N GLY A 130 -14.92 -55.25 9.94
CA GLY A 130 -14.29 -53.95 9.71
C GLY A 130 -13.87 -53.73 8.26
N ALA A 131 -14.44 -54.49 7.31
CA ALA A 131 -14.04 -54.39 5.92
C ALA A 131 -14.32 -53.01 5.35
N ARG A 132 -13.36 -52.47 4.58
CA ARG A 132 -13.50 -51.18 3.91
C ARG A 132 -13.77 -51.42 2.43
N ILE A 133 -14.81 -50.75 1.92
CA ILE A 133 -15.17 -50.82 0.51
C ILE A 133 -14.96 -49.43 -0.08
N ARG A 134 -14.23 -49.37 -1.18
CA ARG A 134 -13.96 -48.14 -1.93
C ARG A 134 -14.44 -48.28 -3.35
N MET A 135 -14.98 -47.20 -3.89
CA MET A 135 -15.26 -47.10 -5.31
C MET A 135 -14.46 -45.97 -5.94
N TRP A 136 -13.77 -46.30 -7.02
CA TRP A 136 -12.93 -45.40 -7.78
C TRP A 136 -13.57 -45.16 -9.15
N GLY A 137 -14.14 -43.97 -9.32
CA GLY A 137 -14.87 -43.60 -10.54
C GLY A 137 -14.80 -42.10 -10.82
N SER A 138 -15.36 -41.65 -11.93
CA SER A 138 -15.43 -40.24 -12.32
C SER A 138 -16.66 -39.52 -11.76
N SER A 139 -17.72 -40.26 -11.44
CA SER A 139 -18.93 -39.78 -10.81
C SER A 139 -19.33 -40.70 -9.65
N ASP A 140 -19.92 -40.10 -8.62
CA ASP A 140 -20.38 -40.82 -7.43
C ASP A 140 -21.73 -41.50 -7.70
N ILE A 141 -21.68 -42.68 -8.32
CA ILE A 141 -22.86 -43.51 -8.63
C ILE A 141 -23.52 -44.14 -7.39
N LEU A 142 -22.98 -43.88 -6.18
CA LEU A 142 -23.54 -44.38 -4.91
C LEU A 142 -24.64 -43.47 -4.38
N ARG A 143 -24.70 -42.20 -4.82
CA ARG A 143 -25.69 -41.23 -4.32
C ARG A 143 -27.11 -41.73 -4.59
N GLY A 144 -27.91 -41.80 -3.53
CA GLY A 144 -29.28 -42.32 -3.60
C GLY A 144 -29.38 -43.86 -3.54
N THR A 145 -28.27 -44.58 -3.37
CA THR A 145 -28.25 -46.01 -3.08
C THR A 145 -28.05 -46.27 -1.58
N GLU A 146 -28.34 -47.48 -1.12
CA GLU A 146 -28.09 -47.91 0.27
C GLU A 146 -26.60 -47.91 0.67
N PHE A 147 -25.69 -47.77 -0.30
CA PHE A 147 -24.24 -47.83 -0.10
C PHE A 147 -23.58 -46.46 0.07
N ALA A 148 -24.33 -45.37 -0.08
CA ALA A 148 -23.80 -44.00 -0.07
C ALA A 148 -22.98 -43.68 1.20
N GLU A 149 -23.37 -44.24 2.35
CA GLU A 149 -22.68 -44.02 3.64
C GLU A 149 -21.68 -45.13 3.99
N GLN A 150 -21.72 -46.27 3.28
CA GLN A 150 -20.93 -47.46 3.60
C GLN A 150 -19.70 -47.63 2.71
N VAL A 151 -19.71 -47.01 1.52
CA VAL A 151 -18.64 -47.13 0.53
C VAL A 151 -17.93 -45.78 0.39
N ILE A 152 -16.60 -45.81 0.48
CA ILE A 152 -15.78 -44.62 0.32
C ILE A 152 -15.61 -44.35 -1.18
N PHE A 153 -16.29 -43.33 -1.69
CA PHE A 153 -16.05 -42.85 -3.04
C PHE A 153 -14.73 -42.07 -3.12
N GLN A 154 -13.87 -42.40 -4.07
CA GLN A 154 -12.66 -41.64 -4.39
C GLN A 154 -12.61 -41.35 -5.89
N PRO A 155 -12.51 -40.08 -6.31
CA PRO A 155 -12.42 -39.77 -7.73
C PRO A 155 -11.17 -40.39 -8.35
N LEU A 156 -11.34 -41.15 -9.44
CA LEU A 156 -10.26 -41.87 -10.14
C LEU A 156 -9.13 -40.93 -10.57
N GLN A 157 -9.48 -39.69 -10.91
CA GLN A 157 -8.56 -38.60 -11.28
C GLN A 157 -7.59 -38.23 -10.15
N THR A 158 -8.03 -38.32 -8.90
CA THR A 158 -7.21 -38.01 -7.72
C THR A 158 -6.13 -39.08 -7.52
N LEU A 159 -6.40 -40.32 -7.92
CA LEU A 159 -5.53 -41.47 -7.72
C LEU A 159 -4.45 -41.61 -8.81
N LEU A 160 -4.77 -41.19 -10.03
CA LEU A 160 -3.85 -41.27 -11.18
C LEU A 160 -2.90 -40.08 -11.30
N GLY A 161 -2.96 -39.10 -10.38
CA GLY A 161 -2.21 -37.85 -10.54
C GLY A 161 -2.69 -36.98 -11.71
N ILE A 162 -3.68 -37.45 -12.47
CA ILE A 162 -4.40 -36.70 -13.51
C ILE A 162 -5.36 -35.74 -12.80
N LYS A 163 -4.83 -34.74 -12.10
CA LYS A 163 -5.54 -33.46 -12.12
C LYS A 163 -5.47 -33.02 -13.59
N GLN A 164 -6.56 -33.14 -14.34
CA GLN A 164 -6.87 -32.04 -15.25
C GLN A 164 -7.12 -30.86 -14.30
N THR A 165 -6.04 -30.17 -13.94
CA THR A 165 -6.14 -28.84 -13.35
C THR A 165 -6.89 -28.04 -14.39
N LYS A 166 -8.19 -27.85 -14.17
CA LYS A 166 -9.00 -27.05 -15.08
C LYS A 166 -8.32 -25.72 -15.26
N ASN A 167 -8.11 -25.31 -16.50
CA ASN A 167 -7.58 -23.99 -16.79
C ASN A 167 -8.68 -22.96 -16.55
N VAL A 168 -8.39 -21.93 -15.77
CA VAL A 168 -9.34 -20.88 -15.39
C VAL A 168 -8.91 -19.57 -16.04
N ALA A 169 -9.82 -18.95 -16.79
CA ALA A 169 -9.66 -17.60 -17.32
C ALA A 169 -10.66 -16.66 -16.62
N ILE A 170 -10.16 -15.52 -16.12
CA ILE A 170 -10.97 -14.55 -15.39
C ILE A 170 -10.97 -13.21 -16.13
N TYR A 171 -12.16 -12.65 -16.35
CA TYR A 171 -12.37 -11.34 -16.94
C TYR A 171 -13.17 -10.49 -15.97
N ILE A 172 -12.54 -9.44 -15.46
CA ILE A 172 -13.10 -8.60 -14.41
C ILE A 172 -13.49 -7.27 -15.03
N ASP A 173 -14.79 -6.99 -15.05
CA ASP A 173 -15.28 -5.63 -15.23
C ASP A 173 -15.04 -4.87 -13.91
N PHE A 174 -13.82 -4.37 -13.77
CA PHE A 174 -13.36 -3.80 -12.51
C PHE A 174 -14.07 -2.48 -12.23
N GLU A 175 -14.42 -1.72 -13.28
CA GLU A 175 -15.28 -0.54 -13.16
C GLU A 175 -16.64 -0.92 -12.53
N ASN A 176 -17.35 -1.90 -13.09
CA ASN A 176 -18.64 -2.32 -12.55
C ASN A 176 -18.56 -2.88 -11.13
N ILE A 177 -17.57 -3.74 -10.85
CA ILE A 177 -17.40 -4.34 -9.51
C ILE A 177 -17.05 -3.28 -8.47
N SER A 178 -16.08 -2.40 -8.76
CA SER A 178 -15.66 -1.37 -7.81
C SER A 178 -16.77 -0.37 -7.52
N ILE A 179 -17.51 0.09 -8.55
CA ILE A 179 -18.67 0.96 -8.38
C ILE A 179 -19.75 0.26 -7.56
N SER A 180 -20.10 -0.99 -7.91
CA SER A 180 -21.15 -1.75 -7.21
C SER A 180 -20.84 -1.95 -5.73
N LEU A 181 -19.60 -2.32 -5.39
CA LEU A 181 -19.16 -2.45 -4.00
C LEU A 181 -19.26 -1.11 -3.25
N SER A 182 -18.83 -0.03 -3.91
CA SER A 182 -18.82 1.30 -3.32
C SER A 182 -20.24 1.83 -3.08
N GLU A 183 -21.17 1.63 -4.02
CA GLU A 183 -22.59 1.99 -3.89
C GLU A 183 -23.30 1.22 -2.76
N GLN A 184 -22.91 -0.04 -2.51
CA GLN A 184 -23.39 -0.85 -1.38
C GLN A 184 -22.73 -0.47 -0.05
N GLY A 185 -21.79 0.49 -0.04
CA GLY A 185 -21.14 1.00 1.16
C GLY A 185 -19.95 0.18 1.63
N TYR A 186 -19.38 -0.69 0.80
CA TYR A 186 -18.12 -1.39 1.06
C TYR A 186 -16.91 -0.52 0.74
N VAL A 187 -15.87 -0.66 1.55
CA VAL A 187 -14.57 -0.07 1.24
C VAL A 187 -13.85 -0.95 0.23
N VAL A 188 -13.52 -0.38 -0.92
CA VAL A 188 -12.77 -1.10 -1.95
C VAL A 188 -11.29 -1.11 -1.56
N ASN A 189 -10.90 -2.10 -0.75
CA ASN A 189 -9.50 -2.40 -0.48
C ASN A 189 -8.91 -3.22 -1.63
N LEU A 190 -8.07 -2.60 -2.44
CA LEU A 190 -7.56 -3.22 -3.67
C LEU A 190 -6.71 -4.46 -3.39
N ASP A 191 -5.82 -4.40 -2.41
CA ASP A 191 -4.92 -5.51 -2.09
C ASP A 191 -5.72 -6.73 -1.62
N HIS A 192 -6.70 -6.50 -0.73
CA HIS A 192 -7.57 -7.56 -0.24
C HIS A 192 -8.44 -8.15 -1.35
N LEU A 193 -8.99 -7.30 -2.22
CA LEU A 193 -9.80 -7.73 -3.36
C LEU A 193 -9.00 -8.61 -4.33
N ILE A 194 -7.75 -8.22 -4.65
CA ILE A 194 -6.85 -9.00 -5.50
C ILE A 194 -6.57 -10.37 -4.89
N GLU A 195 -6.24 -10.42 -3.60
CA GLU A 195 -5.97 -11.69 -2.90
C GLU A 195 -7.22 -12.58 -2.84
N ALA A 196 -8.38 -12.00 -2.60
CA ALA A 196 -9.66 -12.70 -2.59
C ALA A 196 -9.98 -13.29 -3.96
N PHE A 197 -9.86 -12.52 -5.04
CA PHE A 197 -10.06 -13.02 -6.40
C PHE A 197 -9.08 -14.15 -6.74
N LEU A 198 -7.78 -14.01 -6.45
CA LEU A 198 -6.81 -15.06 -6.72
C LEU A 198 -7.11 -16.33 -5.92
N ARG A 199 -7.45 -16.20 -4.64
CA ARG A 199 -7.82 -17.33 -3.77
C ARG A 199 -9.07 -18.04 -4.28
N GLN A 200 -10.12 -17.28 -4.60
CA GLN A 200 -11.39 -17.83 -5.08
C GLN A 200 -11.21 -18.49 -6.45
N ALA A 201 -10.52 -17.85 -7.40
CA ALA A 201 -10.23 -18.45 -8.71
C ALA A 201 -9.45 -19.76 -8.61
N ARG A 202 -8.45 -19.83 -7.71
CA ARG A 202 -7.65 -21.05 -7.47
C ARG A 202 -8.47 -22.22 -6.91
N ALA A 203 -9.62 -21.96 -6.30
CA ALA A 203 -10.53 -23.01 -5.87
C ALA A 203 -11.18 -23.74 -7.07
N HIS A 204 -11.25 -23.09 -8.24
CA HIS A 204 -11.85 -23.65 -9.46
C HIS A 204 -10.84 -24.27 -10.43
N GLY A 205 -9.53 -24.03 -10.23
CA GLY A 205 -8.49 -24.61 -11.08
C GLY A 205 -7.20 -23.78 -11.13
N VAL A 206 -6.38 -23.99 -12.17
CA VAL A 206 -5.15 -23.23 -12.40
C VAL A 206 -5.48 -21.98 -13.20
N VAL A 207 -5.18 -20.82 -12.64
CA VAL A 207 -5.39 -19.53 -13.31
C VAL A 207 -4.40 -19.37 -14.45
N VAL A 208 -4.88 -19.41 -15.69
CA VAL A 208 -4.07 -19.21 -16.91
C VAL A 208 -4.14 -17.79 -17.44
N LYS A 209 -5.22 -17.07 -17.11
CA LYS A 209 -5.43 -15.68 -17.50
C LYS A 209 -6.29 -14.96 -16.46
N MET A 210 -5.91 -13.73 -16.13
CA MET A 210 -6.70 -12.84 -15.29
C MET A 210 -6.52 -11.42 -15.79
N ALA A 211 -7.61 -10.76 -16.18
CA ALA A 211 -7.58 -9.41 -16.73
C ALA A 211 -8.64 -8.53 -16.05
N ALA A 212 -8.26 -7.30 -15.72
CA ALA A 212 -9.09 -6.31 -15.05
C ALA A 212 -9.30 -5.09 -15.96
N TYR A 213 -10.54 -4.90 -16.40
CA TYR A 213 -10.94 -3.90 -17.37
C TYR A 213 -11.52 -2.69 -16.63
N ALA A 214 -10.93 -1.52 -16.86
CA ALA A 214 -11.42 -0.27 -16.31
C ALA A 214 -10.86 0.94 -17.09
N PRO A 215 -11.44 2.13 -16.92
CA PRO A 215 -10.88 3.39 -17.42
C PRO A 215 -9.67 3.85 -16.59
N TRP A 216 -8.66 2.97 -16.49
CA TRP A 216 -7.40 3.19 -15.80
C TRP A 216 -6.72 4.49 -16.29
N GLY A 217 -6.11 5.23 -15.37
CA GLY A 217 -5.44 6.50 -15.67
C GLY A 217 -6.37 7.69 -15.92
N THR A 218 -7.69 7.49 -15.94
CA THR A 218 -8.66 8.60 -16.00
C THR A 218 -9.06 8.99 -14.58
N ARG A 219 -8.53 10.10 -14.05
CA ARG A 219 -8.88 10.57 -12.70
C ARG A 219 -10.40 10.74 -12.56
N GLY A 220 -10.95 10.27 -11.45
CA GLY A 220 -12.36 10.46 -11.11
C GLY A 220 -13.34 9.54 -11.85
N SER A 221 -12.86 8.59 -12.66
CA SER A 221 -13.70 7.58 -13.31
C SER A 221 -14.13 6.47 -12.34
N LEU A 222 -13.20 6.01 -11.50
CA LEU A 222 -13.40 4.98 -10.50
C LEU A 222 -13.68 5.58 -9.10
N PRO A 223 -14.35 4.83 -8.21
CA PRO A 223 -14.41 5.17 -6.79
C PRO A 223 -13.01 5.14 -6.15
N PRO A 224 -12.81 5.84 -5.02
CA PRO A 224 -11.53 5.83 -4.33
C PRO A 224 -11.26 4.43 -3.77
N MET A 225 -10.08 3.89 -4.07
CA MET A 225 -9.63 2.59 -3.60
C MET A 225 -8.51 2.76 -2.58
N VAL A 226 -8.49 1.90 -1.57
CA VAL A 226 -7.44 1.92 -0.54
C VAL A 226 -6.60 0.65 -0.55
N ASP A 227 -5.38 0.73 -0.02
CA ASP A 227 -4.56 -0.45 0.27
C ASP A 227 -4.82 -1.00 1.67
N SER A 228 -4.13 -2.09 2.06
CA SER A 228 -4.23 -2.67 3.40
C SER A 228 -3.87 -1.70 4.53
N ASN A 229 -3.12 -0.65 4.23
CA ASN A 229 -2.74 0.40 5.18
C ASN A 229 -3.71 1.60 5.12
N GLY A 230 -4.79 1.53 4.36
CA GLY A 230 -5.78 2.59 4.23
C GLY A 230 -5.33 3.78 3.37
N ARG A 231 -4.20 3.67 2.65
CA ARG A 231 -3.74 4.71 1.71
C ARG A 231 -4.57 4.65 0.44
N GLU A 232 -5.00 5.79 -0.11
CA GLU A 232 -5.65 5.79 -1.43
C GLU A 232 -4.64 5.40 -2.52
N VAL A 233 -4.99 4.41 -3.35
CA VAL A 233 -4.12 3.81 -4.37
C VAL A 233 -4.79 3.71 -5.74
N THR A 234 -5.84 4.51 -5.97
CA THR A 234 -6.62 4.49 -7.22
C THR A 234 -5.74 4.70 -8.46
N GLU A 235 -4.79 5.64 -8.40
CA GLU A 235 -3.86 5.94 -9.50
C GLU A 235 -2.79 4.84 -9.68
N ASP A 236 -2.39 4.18 -8.59
CA ASP A 236 -1.38 3.11 -8.59
C ASP A 236 -1.97 1.72 -8.90
N ALA A 237 -3.30 1.61 -9.00
CA ALA A 237 -4.00 0.34 -9.14
C ALA A 237 -3.51 -0.52 -10.32
N PRO A 238 -3.26 0.02 -11.53
CA PRO A 238 -2.72 -0.76 -12.65
C PRO A 238 -1.38 -1.42 -12.32
N ASN A 239 -0.46 -0.68 -11.71
CA ASN A 239 0.86 -1.19 -11.34
C ASN A 239 0.75 -2.34 -10.31
N ARG A 240 -0.15 -2.20 -9.32
CA ARG A 240 -0.40 -3.23 -8.31
C ARG A 240 -1.02 -4.49 -8.89
N LEU A 241 -1.96 -4.35 -9.84
CA LEU A 241 -2.53 -5.48 -10.58
C LEU A 241 -1.45 -6.24 -11.35
N MET A 242 -0.60 -5.53 -12.09
CA MET A 242 0.50 -6.13 -12.86
C MET A 242 1.48 -6.89 -11.97
N GLN A 243 1.84 -6.35 -10.80
CA GLN A 243 2.71 -7.02 -9.82
C GLN A 243 2.14 -8.37 -9.32
N ARG A 244 0.82 -8.57 -9.45
CA ARG A 244 0.12 -9.80 -9.08
C ARG A 244 -0.28 -10.66 -10.29
N ASN A 245 0.31 -10.40 -11.46
CA ASN A 245 0.02 -11.05 -12.75
C ASN A 245 -1.45 -10.93 -13.17
N ILE A 246 -2.07 -9.78 -12.88
CA ILE A 246 -3.39 -9.41 -13.39
C ILE A 246 -3.16 -8.33 -14.46
N ASP A 247 -3.66 -8.56 -15.67
CA ASP A 247 -3.49 -7.62 -16.78
C ASP A 247 -4.48 -6.44 -16.66
N PRO A 248 -4.01 -5.19 -16.41
CA PRO A 248 -4.89 -4.03 -16.40
C PRO A 248 -5.22 -3.60 -17.84
N VAL A 249 -6.45 -3.85 -18.26
CA VAL A 249 -6.90 -3.52 -19.61
C VAL A 249 -7.60 -2.16 -19.62
N TYR A 250 -6.97 -1.19 -20.28
CA TYR A 250 -7.46 0.19 -20.37
C TYR A 250 -8.71 0.29 -21.26
N SER A 251 -9.86 0.64 -20.71
CA SER A 251 -11.07 1.01 -21.46
C SER A 251 -11.25 2.52 -21.53
N LEU A 252 -12.09 3.00 -22.46
CA LEU A 252 -12.47 4.42 -22.50
C LEU A 252 -13.52 4.68 -21.43
N ALA A 253 -13.44 5.79 -20.71
CA ALA A 253 -14.51 6.18 -19.78
C ALA A 253 -15.82 6.42 -20.55
N GLY A 254 -16.86 5.64 -20.25
CA GLY A 254 -18.16 5.74 -20.92
C GLY A 254 -18.94 4.43 -20.93
N LYS A 255 -20.27 4.53 -21.05
CA LYS A 255 -21.17 3.38 -21.03
C LYS A 255 -20.82 2.40 -22.18
N ASN A 256 -20.62 1.13 -21.83
CA ASN A 256 -20.48 -0.03 -22.73
C ASN A 256 -19.10 -0.25 -23.38
N SER A 257 -18.08 0.54 -23.05
CA SER A 257 -16.75 0.38 -23.66
C SER A 257 -16.00 -0.85 -23.13
N ALA A 258 -16.05 -1.07 -21.81
CA ALA A 258 -15.46 -2.22 -21.15
C ALA A 258 -16.21 -3.50 -21.53
N ASP A 259 -17.55 -3.47 -21.51
CA ASP A 259 -18.41 -4.61 -21.81
C ASP A 259 -18.15 -5.20 -23.20
N MET A 260 -18.12 -4.36 -24.24
CA MET A 260 -17.83 -4.80 -25.60
C MET A 260 -16.44 -5.42 -25.72
N ARG A 261 -15.45 -4.84 -25.02
CA ARG A 261 -14.08 -5.33 -25.07
C ARG A 261 -13.95 -6.69 -24.37
N ILE A 262 -14.53 -6.82 -23.17
CA ILE A 262 -14.56 -8.06 -22.42
C ILE A 262 -15.27 -9.16 -23.21
N ALA A 263 -16.47 -8.88 -23.75
CA ALA A 263 -17.23 -9.85 -24.53
C ALA A 263 -16.45 -10.34 -25.76
N ARG A 264 -15.78 -9.42 -26.48
CA ARG A 264 -14.94 -9.77 -27.63
C ARG A 264 -13.76 -10.66 -27.21
N ASP A 265 -13.07 -10.30 -26.13
CA ASP A 265 -11.91 -11.04 -25.64
C ASP A 265 -12.32 -12.45 -25.17
N ILE A 266 -13.44 -12.59 -24.46
CA ILE A 266 -14.02 -13.89 -24.07
C ILE A 266 -14.31 -14.77 -25.29
N ILE A 267 -14.99 -14.22 -26.31
CA ILE A 267 -15.38 -14.97 -27.51
C ILE A 267 -14.14 -15.44 -28.29
N THR A 268 -13.12 -14.58 -28.37
CA THR A 268 -11.85 -14.85 -29.05
C THR A 268 -11.08 -15.93 -28.30
N ASP A 269 -10.87 -15.75 -26.99
CA ASP A 269 -10.07 -16.66 -26.18
C ASP A 269 -10.72 -18.05 -26.07
N SER A 270 -12.05 -18.13 -26.05
CA SER A 270 -12.78 -19.41 -26.02
C SER A 270 -12.87 -20.14 -27.36
N SER A 271 -12.34 -19.55 -28.44
CA SER A 271 -12.31 -20.19 -29.77
C SER A 271 -11.05 -21.01 -30.03
N HIS A 272 -10.00 -20.84 -29.21
CA HIS A 272 -8.76 -21.58 -29.34
C HIS A 272 -8.89 -23.02 -28.84
N THR A 273 -8.09 -23.93 -29.41
CA THR A 273 -8.01 -25.34 -28.98
C THR A 273 -7.53 -25.49 -27.54
N ASP A 274 -6.66 -24.58 -27.10
CA ASP A 274 -6.07 -24.56 -25.76
C ASP A 274 -6.83 -23.61 -24.82
N SER A 275 -8.10 -23.33 -25.14
CA SER A 275 -8.96 -22.44 -24.36
C SER A 275 -9.24 -22.99 -22.96
N ALA A 276 -9.40 -22.09 -21.99
CA ALA A 276 -9.71 -22.44 -20.60
C ALA A 276 -10.95 -23.34 -20.48
N ASP A 277 -11.02 -24.14 -19.42
CA ASP A 277 -12.16 -25.02 -19.13
C ASP A 277 -13.25 -24.27 -18.34
N VAL A 278 -12.81 -23.33 -17.49
CA VAL A 278 -13.65 -22.51 -16.63
C VAL A 278 -13.43 -21.04 -16.96
N TYR A 279 -14.52 -20.33 -17.21
CA TYR A 279 -14.54 -18.89 -17.42
C TYR A 279 -15.22 -18.22 -16.24
N ILE A 280 -14.50 -17.33 -15.59
CA ILE A 280 -15.03 -16.47 -14.53
C ILE A 280 -15.26 -15.09 -15.14
N VAL A 281 -16.50 -14.63 -15.15
CA VAL A 281 -16.88 -13.29 -15.60
C VAL A 281 -17.30 -12.51 -14.37
N ALA A 282 -16.54 -11.49 -13.99
CA ALA A 282 -16.90 -10.64 -12.85
C ALA A 282 -17.61 -9.38 -13.33
N SER A 283 -18.94 -9.40 -13.33
CA SER A 283 -19.82 -8.27 -13.65
C SER A 283 -21.26 -8.55 -13.20
N GLY A 284 -22.06 -7.50 -12.96
CA GLY A 284 -23.52 -7.59 -12.78
C GLY A 284 -24.33 -7.31 -14.06
N ASP A 285 -23.69 -6.91 -15.16
CA ASP A 285 -24.37 -6.36 -16.34
C ASP A 285 -25.03 -7.44 -17.21
N ARG A 286 -26.26 -7.15 -17.67
CA ARG A 286 -27.02 -8.01 -18.59
C ARG A 286 -26.33 -8.18 -19.96
N ASP A 287 -25.47 -7.24 -20.35
CA ASP A 287 -24.85 -7.22 -21.68
C ASP A 287 -23.89 -8.42 -21.89
N PHE A 288 -23.50 -9.11 -20.81
CA PHE A 288 -22.71 -10.35 -20.87
C PHE A 288 -23.50 -11.62 -21.22
N LYS A 289 -24.84 -11.55 -21.30
CA LYS A 289 -25.70 -12.71 -21.53
C LYS A 289 -25.31 -13.50 -22.78
N ASP A 290 -25.02 -12.81 -23.88
CA ASP A 290 -24.68 -13.45 -25.16
C ASP A 290 -23.30 -14.14 -25.09
N ALA A 291 -22.31 -13.49 -24.46
CA ALA A 291 -20.99 -14.09 -24.24
C ALA A 291 -21.07 -15.36 -23.37
N ILE A 292 -21.86 -15.32 -22.30
CA ILE A 292 -22.14 -16.49 -21.43
C ILE A 292 -22.81 -17.61 -22.25
N GLY A 293 -23.78 -17.27 -23.10
CA GLY A 293 -24.44 -18.23 -23.98
C GLY A 293 -23.47 -18.93 -24.95
N ILE A 294 -22.51 -18.19 -25.51
CA ILE A 294 -21.47 -18.74 -26.40
C ILE A 294 -20.52 -19.66 -25.65
N LEU A 295 -20.07 -19.29 -24.45
CA LEU A 295 -19.22 -20.14 -23.63
C LEU A 295 -19.90 -21.48 -23.31
N ARG A 296 -21.18 -21.41 -22.94
CA ARG A 296 -21.98 -22.61 -22.64
C ARG A 296 -22.21 -23.49 -23.87
N SER A 297 -22.47 -22.92 -25.04
CA SER A 297 -22.62 -23.72 -26.27
C SER A 297 -21.33 -24.44 -26.66
N ARG A 298 -20.18 -23.94 -26.21
CA ARG A 298 -18.85 -24.56 -26.33
C ARG A 298 -18.53 -25.53 -25.18
N SER A 299 -19.52 -25.92 -24.37
CA SER A 299 -19.37 -26.82 -23.21
C SER A 299 -18.36 -26.33 -22.17
N LYS A 300 -18.16 -25.01 -22.06
CA LYS A 300 -17.31 -24.41 -21.01
C LYS A 300 -18.11 -24.19 -19.73
N THR A 301 -17.43 -24.32 -18.58
CA THR A 301 -18.03 -23.96 -17.28
C THR A 301 -17.96 -22.45 -17.11
N VAL A 302 -19.07 -21.81 -16.71
CA VAL A 302 -19.12 -20.36 -16.50
C VAL A 302 -19.51 -20.05 -15.07
N ILE A 303 -18.74 -19.21 -14.41
CA ILE A 303 -18.99 -18.69 -13.05
C ILE A 303 -19.11 -17.17 -13.16
N LEU A 304 -20.19 -16.62 -12.61
CA LEU A 304 -20.41 -15.18 -12.53
C LEU A 304 -19.98 -14.69 -11.15
N TRP A 305 -19.00 -13.80 -11.09
CA TRP A 305 -18.73 -13.03 -9.88
C TRP A 305 -19.49 -11.71 -9.94
N SER A 306 -20.21 -11.38 -8.88
CA SER A 306 -21.00 -10.15 -8.86
C SER A 306 -21.17 -9.59 -7.46
N VAL A 307 -21.80 -8.44 -7.34
CA VAL A 307 -22.19 -7.84 -6.06
C VAL A 307 -23.66 -8.14 -5.80
N GLN A 308 -24.01 -8.45 -4.56
CA GLN A 308 -25.38 -8.79 -4.22
C GLN A 308 -26.32 -7.61 -4.52
N GLY A 309 -27.44 -7.91 -5.17
CA GLY A 309 -28.44 -6.92 -5.54
C GLY A 309 -28.14 -6.13 -6.83
N THR A 310 -26.97 -6.31 -7.47
CA THR A 310 -26.65 -5.64 -8.74
C THR A 310 -26.82 -6.53 -9.97
N VAL A 311 -26.96 -7.84 -9.78
CA VAL A 311 -27.16 -8.81 -10.88
C VAL A 311 -28.49 -8.58 -11.60
N SER A 312 -28.42 -8.44 -12.92
CA SER A 312 -29.63 -8.39 -13.77
C SER A 312 -30.51 -9.63 -13.62
N ARG A 313 -31.84 -9.42 -13.50
CA ARG A 313 -32.84 -10.52 -13.48
C ARG A 313 -32.71 -11.49 -14.65
N GLN A 314 -32.21 -11.02 -15.80
CA GLN A 314 -32.02 -11.86 -16.99
C GLN A 314 -30.86 -12.85 -16.84
N LEU A 315 -29.84 -12.51 -16.04
CA LEU A 315 -28.73 -13.42 -15.72
C LEU A 315 -29.13 -14.41 -14.62
N VAL A 316 -29.84 -13.93 -13.59
CA VAL A 316 -30.35 -14.75 -12.48
C VAL A 316 -31.29 -15.86 -12.95
N ASN A 317 -32.10 -15.60 -13.99
CA ASN A 317 -33.04 -16.58 -14.54
C ASN A 317 -32.35 -17.71 -15.34
N ASN A 318 -31.03 -17.79 -15.36
CA ASN A 318 -30.28 -18.86 -16.00
C ASN A 318 -29.92 -19.95 -14.95
N PRO A 319 -30.67 -21.07 -14.87
CA PRO A 319 -30.61 -22.00 -13.74
C PRO A 319 -29.28 -22.76 -13.61
N ASP A 320 -28.48 -22.82 -14.68
CA ASP A 320 -27.19 -23.51 -14.70
C ASP A 320 -26.00 -22.57 -14.49
N LEU A 321 -26.24 -21.28 -14.23
CA LEU A 321 -25.17 -20.30 -13.99
C LEU A 321 -24.82 -20.29 -12.50
N ILE A 322 -23.55 -20.56 -12.19
CA ILE A 322 -23.03 -20.43 -10.83
C ILE A 322 -22.75 -18.95 -10.57
N ILE A 323 -23.32 -18.40 -9.51
CA ILE A 323 -23.11 -17.01 -9.09
C ILE A 323 -22.42 -17.01 -7.74
N GLU A 324 -21.32 -16.27 -7.61
CA GLU A 324 -20.60 -16.05 -6.35
C GLU A 324 -20.51 -14.55 -6.07
N TYR A 325 -20.73 -14.16 -4.81
CA TYR A 325 -20.76 -12.75 -4.43
C TYR A 325 -19.41 -12.28 -3.91
N VAL A 326 -18.91 -11.18 -4.49
CA VAL A 326 -17.57 -10.65 -4.22
C VAL A 326 -17.39 -10.29 -2.77
N GLU A 327 -18.35 -9.58 -2.18
CA GLU A 327 -18.34 -9.17 -0.78
C GLU A 327 -18.30 -10.36 0.20
N GLU A 328 -18.90 -11.50 -0.16
CA GLU A 328 -18.95 -12.69 0.69
C GLU A 328 -17.59 -13.38 0.73
N PHE A 329 -16.99 -13.66 -0.43
CA PHE A 329 -15.69 -14.34 -0.46
C PHE A 329 -14.52 -13.41 -0.16
N ALA A 330 -14.66 -12.10 -0.37
CA ALA A 330 -13.64 -11.11 -0.05
C ALA A 330 -13.75 -10.53 1.36
N ASN A 331 -14.83 -10.82 2.11
CA ASN A 331 -15.02 -10.38 3.50
C ASN A 331 -14.71 -8.88 3.70
N LEU A 332 -15.27 -8.04 2.81
CA LEU A 332 -14.94 -6.62 2.76
C LEU A 332 -15.61 -5.85 3.91
N PRO A 333 -14.89 -4.97 4.64
CA PRO A 333 -15.48 -4.12 5.65
C PRO A 333 -16.33 -3.02 5.01
N THR A 334 -17.41 -2.63 5.68
CA THR A 334 -18.20 -1.47 5.29
C THR A 334 -17.54 -0.17 5.74
N HIS A 335 -17.84 0.92 5.03
CA HIS A 335 -17.41 2.27 5.38
C HIS A 335 -17.75 2.66 6.84
N GLN A 336 -18.89 2.17 7.35
CA GLN A 336 -19.31 2.40 8.74
C GLN A 336 -18.44 1.65 9.76
N ALA A 337 -18.08 0.39 9.48
CA ALA A 337 -17.26 -0.42 10.37
C ALA A 337 -15.85 0.15 10.54
N LEU A 338 -15.26 0.67 9.45
CA LEU A 338 -13.94 1.32 9.50
C LEU A 338 -13.97 2.68 10.21
N SER A 339 -15.03 3.47 10.06
CA SER A 339 -15.19 4.74 10.79
C SER A 339 -15.28 4.50 12.30
N LEU A 340 -16.04 3.49 12.73
CA LEU A 340 -16.14 3.09 14.14
C LEU A 340 -14.81 2.54 14.69
N ALA A 341 -14.09 1.72 13.91
CA ALA A 341 -12.79 1.18 14.30
C ALA A 341 -11.73 2.29 14.40
N ALA A 342 -11.67 3.22 13.44
CA ALA A 342 -10.73 4.34 13.45
C ALA A 342 -10.99 5.34 14.58
N MET A 343 -12.24 5.47 15.05
CA MET A 343 -12.58 6.25 16.25
C MET A 343 -12.17 5.56 17.56
N GLN A 344 -12.00 4.24 17.56
CA GLN A 344 -11.63 3.44 18.74
C GLN A 344 -10.13 3.14 18.82
N SER A 345 -9.44 3.08 17.68
CA SER A 345 -7.99 2.86 17.59
C SER A 345 -7.22 4.18 17.56
N VAL A 346 -7.17 4.88 18.69
CA VAL A 346 -6.29 6.05 18.86
C VAL A 346 -4.86 5.64 19.24
N ASP A 347 -4.62 4.36 19.50
CA ASP A 347 -3.44 3.91 20.26
C ASP A 347 -2.65 2.76 19.63
N ASP A 348 -2.68 2.57 18.31
CA ASP A 348 -1.85 1.51 17.69
C ASP A 348 -0.90 1.99 16.59
N SER A 349 0.29 1.42 16.68
CA SER A 349 1.62 1.95 16.36
C SER A 349 2.05 1.75 14.90
N ALA A 350 1.11 1.57 13.97
CA ALA A 350 1.40 1.56 12.54
C ALA A 350 0.99 2.91 11.93
N VAL A 351 1.97 3.78 11.68
CA VAL A 351 1.74 5.09 11.04
C VAL A 351 1.27 4.87 9.60
N THR A 352 -0.04 4.76 9.40
CA THR A 352 -0.66 4.73 8.07
C THR A 352 -0.52 6.10 7.41
N GLY A 353 0.10 6.15 6.22
CA GLY A 353 0.33 7.40 5.50
C GLY A 353 -0.98 8.04 5.02
N PHE A 354 -1.24 9.29 5.41
CA PHE A 354 -2.40 10.07 5.00
C PHE A 354 -2.10 10.85 3.71
N THR A 355 -2.46 10.27 2.56
CA THR A 355 -2.26 10.89 1.23
C THR A 355 -3.52 11.59 0.71
N PRO A 356 -3.41 12.52 -0.26
CA PRO A 356 -4.58 13.15 -0.86
C PRO A 356 -5.50 12.12 -1.53
N SER A 357 -6.78 12.45 -1.56
CA SER A 357 -7.86 11.55 -2.00
C SER A 357 -8.98 12.29 -2.72
N GLN A 358 -9.90 11.57 -3.38
CA GLN A 358 -11.15 12.17 -3.86
C GLN A 358 -11.96 12.78 -2.70
N TRP A 359 -11.87 12.22 -1.49
CA TRP A 359 -12.45 12.83 -0.30
C TRP A 359 -11.75 14.15 0.10
N SER A 360 -10.44 14.26 -0.14
CA SER A 360 -9.73 15.53 0.03
C SER A 360 -10.27 16.58 -0.94
N SER A 361 -10.55 16.23 -2.20
CA SER A 361 -11.20 17.14 -3.17
C SER A 361 -12.58 17.60 -2.67
N VAL A 362 -13.40 16.70 -2.11
CA VAL A 362 -14.69 17.07 -1.48
C VAL A 362 -14.51 18.12 -0.39
N VAL A 363 -13.55 17.92 0.51
CA VAL A 363 -13.25 18.86 1.60
C VAL A 363 -12.73 20.19 1.07
N LEU A 364 -11.79 20.17 0.13
CA LEU A 364 -11.13 21.35 -0.41
C LEU A 364 -12.13 22.21 -1.20
N GLN A 365 -12.92 21.61 -2.09
CA GLN A 365 -13.91 22.34 -2.90
C GLN A 365 -15.06 22.90 -2.06
N LEU A 366 -15.56 22.15 -1.07
CA LEU A 366 -16.64 22.64 -0.22
C LEU A 366 -16.16 23.78 0.70
N ASP A 367 -14.98 23.64 1.34
CA ASP A 367 -14.44 24.71 2.21
C ASP A 367 -14.09 25.96 1.39
N ARG A 368 -13.52 25.80 0.18
CA ARG A 368 -13.22 26.90 -0.73
C ARG A 368 -14.48 27.65 -1.13
N TYR A 369 -15.49 26.95 -1.66
CA TYR A 369 -16.73 27.59 -2.10
C TYR A 369 -17.49 28.23 -0.94
N GLY A 370 -17.55 27.54 0.21
CA GLY A 370 -18.17 28.07 1.43
C GLY A 370 -17.53 29.37 1.90
N LYS A 371 -16.20 29.44 1.86
CA LYS A 371 -15.43 30.64 2.18
C LYS A 371 -15.65 31.76 1.16
N GLU A 372 -15.48 31.50 -0.13
CA GLU A 372 -15.58 32.51 -1.19
C GLU A 372 -16.96 33.17 -1.29
N ASN A 373 -18.01 32.46 -0.89
CA ASN A 373 -19.40 32.91 -0.96
C ASN A 373 -20.02 33.20 0.42
N GLU A 374 -19.23 33.12 1.50
CA GLU A 374 -19.68 33.33 2.88
C GLU A 374 -20.90 32.47 3.27
N VAL A 375 -20.90 31.20 2.86
CA VAL A 375 -21.98 30.23 3.16
C VAL A 375 -21.47 29.07 4.02
N GLU A 376 -22.23 28.72 5.05
CA GLU A 376 -21.90 27.58 5.93
C GLU A 376 -22.22 26.21 5.31
N ALA A 377 -23.11 26.19 4.31
CA ALA A 377 -23.55 24.94 3.68
C ALA A 377 -23.82 25.12 2.19
N VAL A 378 -23.47 24.11 1.40
CA VAL A 378 -23.55 24.10 -0.06
C VAL A 378 -24.59 23.07 -0.49
N THR A 379 -25.31 23.32 -1.58
CA THR A 379 -26.23 22.31 -2.14
C THR A 379 -25.42 21.15 -2.72
N ARG A 380 -25.91 19.92 -2.56
CA ARG A 380 -25.31 18.72 -3.18
C ARG A 380 -25.08 18.93 -4.67
N LYS A 381 -26.07 19.49 -5.38
CA LYS A 381 -25.95 19.81 -6.81
C LYS A 381 -24.71 20.65 -7.12
N ARG A 382 -24.47 21.72 -6.34
CA ARG A 382 -23.36 22.64 -6.55
C ARG A 382 -22.03 21.99 -6.19
N LEU A 383 -21.96 21.22 -5.11
CA LEU A 383 -20.76 20.46 -4.75
C LEU A 383 -20.33 19.52 -5.88
N ILE A 384 -21.28 18.81 -6.49
CA ILE A 384 -20.99 17.91 -7.62
C ILE A 384 -20.47 18.69 -8.82
N ASP A 385 -21.05 19.85 -9.13
CA ASP A 385 -20.58 20.68 -10.24
C ASP A 385 -19.12 21.14 -10.01
N LEU A 386 -18.76 21.52 -8.78
CA LEU A 386 -17.38 21.88 -8.40
C LEU A 386 -16.42 20.69 -8.54
N LEU A 387 -16.84 19.49 -8.14
CA LEU A 387 -16.01 18.28 -8.25
C LEU A 387 -15.78 17.86 -9.70
N ILE A 388 -16.75 18.10 -10.58
CA ILE A 388 -16.58 17.89 -12.03
C ILE A 388 -15.58 18.91 -12.60
N GLU A 389 -15.67 20.17 -12.19
CA GLU A 389 -14.79 21.26 -12.65
C GLU A 389 -13.30 20.96 -12.42
N VAL A 390 -12.96 20.39 -11.26
CA VAL A 390 -11.57 20.00 -10.91
C VAL A 390 -11.20 18.57 -11.33
N GLY A 391 -12.09 17.88 -12.06
CA GLY A 391 -11.87 16.50 -12.50
C GLY A 391 -11.76 15.48 -11.36
N ALA A 392 -12.30 15.79 -10.18
CA ALA A 392 -12.38 14.84 -9.08
C ALA A 392 -13.42 13.74 -9.37
N VAL A 393 -14.42 14.01 -10.21
CA VAL A 393 -15.36 13.03 -10.75
C VAL A 393 -15.66 13.32 -12.22
N VAL A 394 -15.83 12.28 -13.04
CA VAL A 394 -16.07 12.44 -14.50
C VAL A 394 -17.53 12.70 -14.87
N SER A 395 -18.47 12.46 -13.96
CA SER A 395 -19.90 12.56 -14.25
C SER A 395 -20.72 12.88 -13.00
N ARG A 396 -21.94 13.40 -13.20
CA ARG A 396 -22.88 13.68 -12.11
C ARG A 396 -23.25 12.43 -11.28
N PRO A 397 -23.56 11.25 -11.87
CA PRO A 397 -23.77 10.03 -11.10
C PRO A 397 -22.59 9.65 -10.20
N ARG A 398 -21.36 9.75 -10.71
CA ARG A 398 -20.14 9.51 -9.92
C ARG A 398 -19.98 10.51 -8.78
N GLY A 399 -20.34 11.78 -9.03
CA GLY A 399 -20.42 12.81 -8.00
C GLY A 399 -21.45 12.52 -6.93
N GLU A 400 -22.65 12.04 -7.31
CA GLU A 400 -23.70 11.65 -6.35
C GLU A 400 -23.22 10.54 -5.42
N ASP A 401 -22.58 9.51 -5.97
CA ASP A 401 -22.02 8.40 -5.20
C ASP A 401 -20.91 8.88 -4.24
N LEU A 402 -19.91 9.63 -4.75
CA LEU A 402 -18.83 10.17 -3.91
C LEU A 402 -19.36 11.04 -2.76
N VAL A 403 -20.35 11.89 -3.03
CA VAL A 403 -20.98 12.75 -2.00
C VAL A 403 -21.81 11.93 -1.01
N ALA A 404 -22.51 10.89 -1.46
CA ALA A 404 -23.24 9.97 -0.58
C ALA A 404 -22.28 9.22 0.34
N GLN A 405 -21.16 8.72 -0.18
CA GLN A 405 -20.11 8.08 0.61
C GLN A 405 -19.52 9.02 1.64
N ALA A 406 -19.12 10.23 1.24
CA ALA A 406 -18.56 11.24 2.13
C ALA A 406 -19.54 11.61 3.27
N ALA A 407 -20.85 11.61 3.00
CA ALA A 407 -21.86 11.77 4.04
C ALA A 407 -21.98 10.53 4.95
N SER A 408 -21.91 9.31 4.38
CA SER A 408 -21.99 8.05 5.12
C SER A 408 -20.84 7.86 6.12
N ILE A 409 -19.60 8.20 5.72
CA ILE A 409 -18.42 8.14 6.60
C ILE A 409 -18.32 9.32 7.58
N GLY A 410 -19.16 10.35 7.42
CA GLY A 410 -19.21 11.49 8.32
C GLY A 410 -18.24 12.63 7.99
N ILE A 411 -17.64 12.66 6.78
CA ILE A 411 -16.91 13.84 6.27
C ILE A 411 -17.88 15.00 6.05
N LEU A 412 -19.06 14.70 5.53
CA LEU A 412 -20.14 15.67 5.30
C LEU A 412 -21.27 15.47 6.30
N GLN A 413 -21.81 16.57 6.80
CA GLN A 413 -23.00 16.61 7.66
C GLN A 413 -24.13 17.37 6.97
N ARG A 414 -25.38 16.98 7.26
CA ARG A 414 -26.56 17.69 6.76
C ARG A 414 -26.72 19.01 7.52
N ALA A 415 -26.86 20.10 6.79
CA ALA A 415 -27.13 21.42 7.35
C ALA A 415 -28.64 21.75 7.33
N SER A 416 -29.04 22.83 7.99
CA SER A 416 -30.43 23.30 8.01
C SER A 416 -30.94 23.61 6.59
N GLY A 417 -31.91 22.82 6.12
CA GLY A 417 -32.51 22.92 4.79
C GLY A 417 -32.47 21.59 4.01
N ARG A 418 -33.35 21.43 3.01
CA ARG A 418 -33.31 20.24 2.14
C ARG A 418 -32.04 20.28 1.28
N ASP A 419 -31.31 19.16 1.26
CA ASP A 419 -30.18 18.89 0.37
C ASP A 419 -28.96 19.84 0.49
N ARG A 420 -28.76 20.42 1.69
CA ARG A 420 -27.58 21.22 2.02
C ARG A 420 -26.58 20.43 2.86
N LEU A 421 -25.32 20.52 2.49
CA LEU A 421 -24.19 19.80 3.06
C LEU A 421 -23.17 20.79 3.61
N ALA A 422 -22.62 20.47 4.79
CA ALA A 422 -21.51 21.18 5.39
C ALA A 422 -20.39 20.19 5.74
N ILE A 423 -19.16 20.68 5.86
CA ILE A 423 -18.04 19.87 6.32
C ILE A 423 -18.19 19.58 7.82
N ASN A 424 -17.93 18.34 8.22
CA ASN A 424 -17.74 17.98 9.62
C ASN A 424 -16.28 18.23 10.04
N ARG A 425 -16.02 19.39 10.66
CA ARG A 425 -14.65 19.81 11.06
C ARG A 425 -13.99 18.88 12.08
N ALA A 426 -14.75 18.06 12.80
CA ALA A 426 -14.22 17.11 13.77
C ALA A 426 -13.73 15.79 13.13
N HIS A 427 -14.01 15.56 11.85
CA HIS A 427 -13.60 14.33 11.17
C HIS A 427 -12.09 14.34 10.87
N PRO A 428 -11.32 13.27 11.16
CA PRO A 428 -9.86 13.26 10.98
C PRO A 428 -9.38 13.59 9.56
N ILE A 429 -10.04 13.06 8.52
CA ILE A 429 -9.74 13.40 7.12
C ILE A 429 -9.91 14.91 6.88
N VAL A 430 -10.99 15.49 7.40
CA VAL A 430 -11.25 16.93 7.23
C VAL A 430 -10.18 17.75 7.93
N GLU A 431 -9.88 17.45 9.19
CA GLU A 431 -8.88 18.17 9.98
C GLU A 431 -7.51 18.14 9.29
N LYS A 432 -7.04 16.95 8.92
CA LYS A 432 -5.73 16.78 8.26
C LYS A 432 -5.70 17.45 6.88
N THR A 433 -6.72 17.27 6.03
CA THR A 433 -6.77 17.91 4.70
C THR A 433 -6.72 19.43 4.79
N LEU A 434 -7.51 20.03 5.69
CA LEU A 434 -7.55 21.49 5.85
C LEU A 434 -6.23 22.03 6.42
N LEU A 435 -5.67 21.35 7.42
CA LEU A 435 -4.36 21.71 7.99
C LEU A 435 -3.27 21.69 6.92
N ILE A 436 -3.15 20.61 6.15
CA ILE A 436 -2.12 20.47 5.13
C ILE A 436 -2.24 21.57 4.08
N ARG A 437 -3.46 21.81 3.58
CA ARG A 437 -3.73 22.93 2.68
C ARG A 437 -3.24 24.24 3.30
N ASP A 438 -3.66 24.55 4.52
CA ASP A 438 -3.38 25.83 5.16
C ASP A 438 -1.87 26.04 5.36
N ARG A 439 -1.12 25.00 5.76
CA ARG A 439 0.35 25.07 5.88
C ARG A 439 1.04 25.29 4.54
N ILE A 440 0.63 24.56 3.50
CA ILE A 440 1.22 24.71 2.16
C ILE A 440 0.94 26.10 1.60
N VAL A 441 -0.32 26.54 1.66
CA VAL A 441 -0.75 27.87 1.20
C VAL A 441 0.00 28.96 1.96
N MET A 442 0.09 28.86 3.29
CA MET A 442 0.84 29.81 4.12
C MET A 442 2.32 29.86 3.72
N ARG A 443 2.96 28.70 3.50
CA ARG A 443 4.38 28.66 3.13
C ARG A 443 4.64 29.29 1.76
N VAL A 444 3.76 29.03 0.79
CA VAL A 444 3.82 29.67 -0.53
C VAL A 444 3.61 31.16 -0.36
N GLN A 445 2.57 31.59 0.34
CA GLN A 445 2.25 33.00 0.55
C GLN A 445 3.40 33.77 1.21
N ASN A 446 3.94 33.26 2.33
CA ASN A 446 5.06 33.90 3.02
C ASN A 446 6.30 34.03 2.14
N THR A 447 6.54 33.04 1.26
CA THR A 447 7.67 33.12 0.33
C THR A 447 7.45 34.19 -0.73
N LEU A 448 6.22 34.32 -1.25
CA LEU A 448 5.89 35.35 -2.25
C LEU A 448 5.87 36.76 -1.63
N SER A 449 5.27 36.94 -0.45
CA SER A 449 5.06 38.24 0.18
C SER A 449 6.28 38.77 0.92
N VAL A 450 6.96 37.95 1.73
CA VAL A 450 8.09 38.41 2.58
C VAL A 450 9.35 38.56 1.75
N ARG A 451 9.57 37.70 0.76
CA ARG A 451 10.79 37.73 -0.06
C ARG A 451 10.62 38.48 -1.38
N ASN A 452 9.43 39.00 -1.66
CA ASN A 452 9.06 39.63 -2.92
C ASN A 452 9.41 38.74 -4.14
N TRP A 453 9.17 37.43 -4.01
CA TRP A 453 9.41 36.48 -5.08
C TRP A 453 8.17 36.34 -5.95
N GLU A 454 8.35 36.36 -7.27
CA GLU A 454 7.26 36.07 -8.20
C GLU A 454 6.74 34.63 -8.13
N TYR A 455 7.57 33.69 -7.69
CA TYR A 455 7.26 32.26 -7.62
C TYR A 455 8.10 31.55 -6.55
N VAL A 456 7.67 30.36 -6.15
CA VAL A 456 8.41 29.48 -5.23
C VAL A 456 8.98 28.29 -6.01
N ASN A 457 10.29 28.08 -5.94
CA ASN A 457 10.91 26.89 -6.52
C ASN A 457 10.37 25.61 -5.85
N TYR A 458 10.04 24.58 -6.64
CA TYR A 458 9.43 23.35 -6.14
C TYR A 458 10.30 22.64 -5.07
N GLY A 459 11.60 22.48 -5.33
CA GLY A 459 12.52 21.85 -4.39
C GLY A 459 12.72 22.67 -3.11
N PHE A 460 12.66 24.00 -3.22
CA PHE A 460 12.67 24.88 -2.05
C PHE A 460 11.41 24.72 -1.19
N LEU A 461 10.23 24.63 -1.83
CA LEU A 461 8.97 24.40 -1.14
C LEU A 461 8.97 23.06 -0.40
N LEU A 462 9.42 21.98 -1.06
CA LEU A 462 9.54 20.66 -0.43
C LEU A 462 10.41 20.70 0.83
N LYS A 463 11.61 21.29 0.76
CA LYS A 463 12.50 21.43 1.92
C LYS A 463 11.89 22.29 3.02
N GLY A 464 11.16 23.32 2.63
CA GLY A 464 10.46 24.18 3.58
C GLY A 464 9.38 23.44 4.36
N LEU A 465 8.53 22.68 3.66
CA LEU A 465 7.48 21.88 4.25
C LEU A 465 8.02 20.76 5.13
N ALA A 466 9.18 20.18 4.78
CA ALA A 466 9.85 19.18 5.63
C ALA A 466 10.17 19.67 7.04
N MET A 467 10.33 20.99 7.21
CA MET A 467 10.65 21.64 8.49
C MET A 467 9.41 22.17 9.23
N ASP A 468 8.21 21.97 8.69
CA ASP A 468 6.99 22.48 9.29
C ASP A 468 6.51 21.57 10.44
N ARG A 469 6.68 22.04 11.68
CA ARG A 469 6.35 21.28 12.90
C ARG A 469 4.85 20.99 13.03
N GLU A 470 3.98 21.78 12.41
CA GLU A 470 2.53 21.50 12.45
C GLU A 470 2.14 20.33 11.54
N LEU A 471 2.97 20.01 10.54
CA LEU A 471 2.80 18.84 9.68
C LEU A 471 3.46 17.58 10.25
N ASP A 472 4.22 17.68 11.35
CA ASP A 472 4.83 16.55 12.06
C ASP A 472 3.78 15.81 12.92
N ARG A 473 2.84 15.17 12.23
CA ARG A 473 1.73 14.42 12.81
C ARG A 473 1.73 12.99 12.26
N PRO A 474 1.15 12.00 12.99
CA PRO A 474 1.04 10.64 12.49
C PRO A 474 0.39 10.56 11.11
N GLY A 475 1.14 9.98 10.17
CA GLY A 475 0.73 9.76 8.77
C GLY A 475 1.00 10.96 7.86
N MET A 476 1.66 12.01 8.33
CA MET A 476 1.90 13.25 7.58
C MET A 476 3.41 13.54 7.46
N ASN A 477 3.77 14.34 6.46
CA ASN A 477 5.12 14.89 6.24
C ASN A 477 6.31 13.90 6.23
N TYR A 478 6.05 12.60 6.03
CA TYR A 478 7.06 11.55 6.20
C TYR A 478 8.02 11.38 5.02
N SER A 479 7.76 12.01 3.86
CA SER A 479 8.63 11.90 2.68
C SER A 479 8.50 13.08 1.72
N ASP A 480 9.49 13.26 0.85
CA ASP A 480 9.41 14.21 -0.28
C ASP A 480 8.23 13.86 -1.19
N GLN A 481 8.00 12.57 -1.48
CA GLN A 481 6.87 12.11 -2.30
C GLN A 481 5.53 12.53 -1.70
N TRP A 482 5.34 12.34 -0.40
CA TRP A 482 4.11 12.76 0.27
C TRP A 482 3.85 14.26 0.12
N ARG A 483 4.90 15.10 0.27
CA ARG A 483 4.77 16.54 0.08
C ARG A 483 4.44 16.90 -1.36
N SER A 484 5.08 16.22 -2.32
CA SER A 484 4.77 16.35 -3.74
C SER A 484 3.32 16.01 -4.07
N ASP A 485 2.81 14.89 -3.54
CA ASP A 485 1.43 14.43 -3.76
C ASP A 485 0.41 15.49 -3.31
N TRP A 486 0.65 16.11 -2.15
CA TRP A 486 -0.21 17.19 -1.62
C TRP A 486 -0.08 18.49 -2.41
N ILE A 487 1.11 18.88 -2.86
CA ILE A 487 1.28 20.05 -3.74
C ILE A 487 0.52 19.82 -5.04
N ASP A 488 0.69 18.65 -5.67
CA ASP A 488 0.02 18.30 -6.92
C ASP A 488 -1.50 18.16 -6.73
N CYS A 489 -1.97 17.73 -5.55
CA CYS A 489 -3.37 17.83 -5.18
C CYS A 489 -3.84 19.29 -5.20
N LEU A 490 -3.19 20.20 -4.49
CA LEU A 490 -3.60 21.61 -4.46
C LEU A 490 -3.52 22.32 -5.82
N VAL A 491 -2.62 21.88 -6.71
CA VAL A 491 -2.59 22.33 -8.10
C VAL A 491 -3.84 21.83 -8.85
N ARG A 492 -4.16 20.54 -8.73
CA ARG A 492 -5.37 19.95 -9.34
C ARG A 492 -6.67 20.56 -8.82
N GLU A 493 -6.70 20.95 -7.55
CA GLU A 493 -7.85 21.61 -6.91
C GLU A 493 -7.93 23.12 -7.20
N MET A 494 -7.07 23.62 -8.10
CA MET A 494 -7.03 25.02 -8.54
C MET A 494 -6.74 26.02 -7.41
N ILE A 495 -6.04 25.59 -6.35
CA ILE A 495 -5.58 26.43 -5.24
C ILE A 495 -4.18 26.97 -5.52
N LEU A 496 -3.31 26.11 -6.05
CA LEU A 496 -1.96 26.45 -6.50
C LEU A 496 -1.88 26.39 -8.02
N LEU A 497 -0.88 27.06 -8.57
CA LEU A 497 -0.48 26.94 -9.98
C LEU A 497 0.93 26.37 -10.05
N ARG A 498 1.14 25.49 -11.03
CA ARG A 498 2.46 24.94 -11.37
C ARG A 498 2.85 25.44 -12.76
N GLU A 499 3.99 26.11 -12.83
CA GLU A 499 4.58 26.61 -14.07
C GLU A 499 5.99 26.05 -14.24
N ILE A 500 6.46 25.98 -15.47
CA ILE A 500 7.87 25.73 -15.77
C ILE A 500 8.44 27.05 -16.25
N VAL A 501 9.41 27.59 -15.50
CA VAL A 501 10.04 28.88 -15.81
C VAL A 501 11.55 28.73 -15.88
N PRO A 502 12.24 29.53 -16.70
CA PRO A 502 13.69 29.63 -16.67
C PRO A 502 14.17 29.98 -15.26
N HIS A 503 15.21 29.30 -14.80
CA HIS A 503 15.80 29.56 -13.51
C HIS A 503 16.41 30.97 -13.50
N ARG A 504 16.11 31.77 -12.47
CA ARG A 504 16.55 33.19 -12.37
C ARG A 504 18.04 33.41 -12.59
N HIS A 505 18.87 32.42 -12.23
CA HIS A 505 20.32 32.49 -12.33
C HIS A 505 20.90 31.65 -13.48
N ASN A 506 20.10 30.81 -14.14
CA ASN A 506 20.52 30.01 -15.28
C ASN A 506 19.35 29.85 -16.26
N PRO A 507 19.16 30.78 -17.22
CA PRO A 507 17.99 30.78 -18.09
C PRO A 507 17.86 29.56 -19.01
N ASP A 508 18.96 28.83 -19.25
CA ASP A 508 18.95 27.59 -20.03
C ASP A 508 18.41 26.39 -19.24
N ASP A 509 18.31 26.52 -17.92
CA ASP A 509 17.75 25.50 -17.03
C ASP A 509 16.32 25.89 -16.63
N VAL A 510 15.37 25.02 -16.91
CA VAL A 510 13.95 25.25 -16.61
C VAL A 510 13.56 24.54 -15.34
N VAL A 511 12.95 25.26 -14.40
CA VAL A 511 12.57 24.73 -13.09
C VAL A 511 11.06 24.76 -12.90
N PRO A 512 10.47 23.70 -12.30
CA PRO A 512 9.09 23.74 -11.87
C PRO A 512 8.96 24.70 -10.69
N VAL A 513 7.98 25.58 -10.76
CA VAL A 513 7.69 26.59 -9.74
C VAL A 513 6.22 26.58 -9.38
N ILE A 514 5.94 27.00 -8.15
CA ILE A 514 4.62 27.05 -7.55
C ILE A 514 4.25 28.51 -7.26
N LYS A 515 3.03 28.87 -7.62
CA LYS A 515 2.38 30.17 -7.31
C LYS A 515 1.03 29.91 -6.64
N LEU A 516 0.49 30.91 -5.95
CA LEU A 516 -0.93 30.92 -5.60
C LEU A 516 -1.76 31.16 -6.86
N ASN A 517 -2.88 30.47 -6.99
CA ASN A 517 -3.81 30.79 -8.06
C ASN A 517 -4.41 32.21 -7.80
N PRO A 518 -4.35 33.15 -8.76
CA PRO A 518 -4.93 34.49 -8.61
C PRO A 518 -6.43 34.47 -8.28
N ASP A 519 -7.16 33.46 -8.75
CA ASP A 519 -8.59 33.29 -8.49
C ASP A 519 -8.87 32.70 -7.10
N TYR A 520 -7.83 32.24 -6.39
CA TYR A 520 -7.97 31.72 -5.03
C TYR A 520 -7.95 32.86 -4.03
N LYS A 521 -9.13 33.15 -3.43
CA LYS A 521 -9.25 34.17 -2.39
C LYS A 521 -8.71 33.66 -1.07
N LEU A 522 -7.58 34.23 -0.65
CA LEU A 522 -7.09 34.14 0.72
C LEU A 522 -8.03 34.94 1.63
N LEU A 523 -8.75 34.28 2.54
CA LEU A 523 -9.50 34.97 3.59
C LEU A 523 -8.66 35.09 4.84
N ALA A 524 -8.53 36.31 5.33
CA ALA A 524 -8.00 36.63 6.65
C ALA A 524 -8.94 36.04 7.72
N GLY A 525 -8.62 34.86 8.25
CA GLY A 525 -9.44 34.27 9.30
C GLY A 525 -9.02 32.86 9.67
N ARG A 526 -8.39 32.73 10.85
CA ARG A 526 -7.84 31.52 11.50
C ARG A 526 -6.44 31.07 11.10
N THR A 527 -5.65 31.95 10.49
CA THR A 527 -4.27 32.05 10.95
C THR A 527 -4.36 32.76 12.30
N THR A 528 -4.17 32.06 13.41
CA THR A 528 -3.30 32.61 14.45
C THR A 528 -1.90 32.51 13.83
N MET A 529 -1.50 33.36 12.89
CA MET A 529 -1.21 34.75 13.14
C MET A 529 -1.18 35.12 14.62
N ILE A 530 -0.20 34.57 15.34
CA ILE A 530 0.95 35.42 15.64
C ILE A 530 1.57 35.69 14.25
N ALA A 531 1.22 36.68 13.42
CA ALA A 531 0.96 38.07 13.72
C ALA A 531 1.63 38.47 15.02
N GLN A 532 2.91 38.09 15.16
CA GLN A 532 3.84 39.18 15.36
C GLN A 532 3.56 40.08 14.17
N PRO A 533 3.12 41.32 14.41
CA PRO A 533 2.91 42.26 13.35
C PRO A 533 4.05 42.10 12.34
N LYS A 534 3.79 42.40 11.08
CA LYS A 534 4.83 43.16 10.41
C LYS A 534 5.07 44.34 11.35
N ASP A 535 6.08 44.21 12.20
CA ASP A 535 6.73 45.33 12.80
C ASP A 535 7.44 45.98 11.60
N GLU A 536 6.64 46.63 10.77
CA GLU A 536 7.07 47.70 9.89
C GLU A 536 7.55 48.90 10.75
N ASP A 537 7.67 48.75 12.09
CA ASP A 537 8.18 49.75 13.05
C ASP A 537 8.93 49.16 14.29
N MET A 538 9.45 47.93 14.31
CA MET A 538 10.44 47.53 15.34
C MET A 538 11.83 47.51 14.74
N SER A 539 12.40 48.72 14.67
CA SER A 539 13.83 48.89 14.59
C SER A 539 14.45 48.29 15.85
N TRP A 540 15.42 47.39 15.69
CA TRP A 540 16.29 46.93 16.77
C TRP A 540 17.33 47.98 17.16
N GLU A 541 17.42 49.09 16.43
CA GLU A 541 18.36 50.19 16.68
C GLU A 541 18.24 50.68 18.13
N GLY A 542 19.31 50.51 18.89
CA GLY A 542 19.39 50.93 20.29
C GLY A 542 18.85 49.93 21.31
N VAL A 543 18.32 48.77 20.88
CA VAL A 543 17.88 47.70 21.78
C VAL A 543 19.10 47.01 22.40
N SER A 544 19.25 47.14 23.72
CA SER A 544 20.38 46.53 24.45
C SER A 544 20.26 45.00 24.52
N LEU A 545 21.40 44.29 24.61
CA LEU A 545 21.40 42.83 24.74
C LEU A 545 20.58 42.31 25.93
N PRO A 546 20.61 42.93 27.14
CA PRO A 546 19.75 42.52 28.25
C PRO A 546 18.26 42.75 28.00
N GLU A 547 17.91 43.70 27.14
CA GLU A 547 16.52 43.94 26.73
C GLU A 547 16.05 42.90 25.72
N LEU A 548 16.91 42.54 24.75
CA LEU A 548 16.67 41.43 23.84
C LEU A 548 16.51 40.12 24.61
N GLU A 549 17.33 39.86 25.63
CA GLU A 549 17.25 38.64 26.44
C GLU A 549 15.93 38.52 27.21
N ARG A 550 15.36 39.65 27.70
CA ARG A 550 14.06 39.66 28.37
C ARG A 550 12.90 39.44 27.40
N ASN A 551 13.00 39.97 26.18
CA ASN A 551 11.89 39.99 25.22
C ASN A 551 11.92 38.77 24.28
N GLU A 552 13.11 38.39 23.80
CA GLU A 552 13.35 37.30 22.86
C GLU A 552 14.61 36.48 23.25
N PRO A 553 14.53 35.65 24.30
CA PRO A 553 15.68 34.94 24.86
C PRO A 553 16.39 34.04 23.83
N GLU A 554 15.64 33.29 23.01
CA GLU A 554 16.24 32.42 21.98
C GLU A 554 17.00 33.21 20.90
N THR A 555 16.56 34.44 20.59
CA THR A 555 17.23 35.32 19.63
C THR A 555 18.50 35.93 20.25
N ALA A 556 18.47 36.29 21.53
CA ALA A 556 19.65 36.73 22.28
C ALA A 556 20.72 35.63 22.36
N ASP A 557 20.32 34.39 22.61
CA ASP A 557 21.21 33.22 22.63
C ASP A 557 21.86 32.97 21.27
N MET A 558 21.06 33.08 20.21
CA MET A 558 21.57 32.97 18.85
C MET A 558 22.53 34.11 18.49
N ALA A 559 22.28 35.34 18.96
CA ALA A 559 23.19 36.47 18.78
C ALA A 559 24.54 36.21 19.47
N ARG A 560 24.53 35.68 20.70
CA ARG A 560 25.76 35.25 21.42
C ARG A 560 26.52 34.18 20.64
N ARG A 561 25.82 33.15 20.14
CA ARG A 561 26.40 32.09 19.30
C ARG A 561 27.06 32.63 18.04
N ILE A 562 26.40 33.56 17.35
CA ILE A 562 26.92 34.22 16.14
C ILE A 562 28.20 34.99 16.46
N ILE A 563 28.19 35.84 17.49
CA ILE A 563 29.36 36.64 17.88
C ILE A 563 30.56 35.74 18.18
N VAL A 564 30.37 34.72 19.04
CA VAL A 564 31.46 33.81 19.43
C VAL A 564 31.97 33.02 18.22
N SER A 565 31.09 32.50 17.36
CA SER A 565 31.47 31.70 16.19
C SER A 565 32.21 32.54 15.13
N VAL A 566 31.77 33.78 14.90
CA VAL A 566 32.42 34.67 13.92
C VAL A 566 33.79 35.08 14.44
N GLU A 567 33.92 35.47 15.72
CA GLU A 567 35.22 35.80 16.30
C GLU A 567 36.18 34.61 16.27
N GLN A 568 35.70 33.41 16.62
CA GLN A 568 36.49 32.19 16.59
C GLN A 568 37.02 31.91 15.18
N PHE A 569 36.16 32.09 14.17
CA PHE A 569 36.51 31.84 12.78
C PHE A 569 37.54 32.85 12.27
N THR A 570 37.35 34.14 12.54
CA THR A 570 38.22 35.21 12.03
C THR A 570 39.57 35.24 12.75
N SER A 571 39.60 35.02 14.08
CA SER A 571 40.83 34.96 14.88
C SER A 571 41.71 33.76 14.51
N PHE A 572 41.13 32.56 14.44
CA PHE A 572 41.91 31.33 14.21
C PHE A 572 42.43 31.19 12.78
N ARG A 573 41.66 31.65 11.78
CA ARG A 573 41.99 31.44 10.36
C ARG A 573 42.60 32.67 9.68
N ASN A 574 42.80 33.76 10.41
CA ASN A 574 43.26 35.05 9.89
C ASN A 574 42.41 35.57 8.72
N PHE A 575 41.11 35.22 8.71
CA PHE A 575 40.14 35.75 7.75
C PHE A 575 39.47 36.98 8.36
N THR A 576 39.14 37.97 7.53
CA THR A 576 38.46 39.19 7.98
C THR A 576 36.94 39.03 8.09
N TRP A 577 36.38 37.93 7.60
CA TRP A 577 34.94 37.63 7.60
C TRP A 577 34.68 36.11 7.59
N CYS A 578 33.48 35.71 8.01
CA CYS A 578 32.99 34.34 8.02
C CYS A 578 31.87 34.14 6.98
N PRO A 579 31.86 33.07 6.16
CA PRO A 579 30.75 32.82 5.24
C PRO A 579 29.42 32.57 5.98
N LEU A 580 28.42 33.42 5.75
CA LEU A 580 27.15 33.42 6.49
C LEU A 580 26.41 32.08 6.34
N GLY A 581 26.45 31.47 5.15
CA GLY A 581 25.86 30.14 4.92
C GLY A 581 26.56 29.01 5.68
N SER A 582 27.88 29.09 5.87
CA SER A 582 28.63 28.10 6.65
C SER A 582 28.37 28.27 8.15
N LEU A 583 28.27 29.52 8.60
CA LEU A 583 27.88 29.86 9.96
C LEU A 583 26.47 29.34 10.28
N HIS A 584 25.49 29.61 9.42
CA HIS A 584 24.12 29.10 9.58
C HIS A 584 24.08 27.57 9.61
N LYS A 585 24.84 26.91 8.73
CA LYS A 585 24.93 25.44 8.72
C LYS A 585 25.44 24.89 10.05
N ARG A 586 26.44 25.54 10.67
CA ARG A 586 26.99 25.15 11.97
C ARG A 586 25.97 25.35 13.11
N LEU A 587 25.28 26.49 13.11
CA LEU A 587 24.34 26.84 14.18
C LEU A 587 22.91 26.32 13.97
N ARG A 588 22.67 25.54 12.90
CA ARG A 588 21.35 25.07 12.48
C ARG A 588 20.57 24.33 13.56
N GLN A 589 21.25 23.58 14.43
CA GLN A 589 20.59 22.82 15.49
C GLN A 589 19.95 23.71 16.58
N TYR A 590 20.30 25.01 16.61
CA TYR A 590 19.79 26.00 17.55
C TYR A 590 18.76 26.97 16.92
N ASP A 591 18.38 26.77 15.66
CA ASP A 591 17.51 27.67 14.89
C ASP A 591 16.09 27.07 14.73
N ALA A 592 15.26 27.19 15.78
CA ALA A 592 13.91 26.61 15.82
C ALA A 592 12.84 27.43 15.07
N SER A 593 13.03 28.75 14.96
CA SER A 593 11.95 29.69 14.62
C SER A 593 12.42 30.96 13.86
N MET A 594 13.41 30.84 12.96
CA MET A 594 14.10 31.97 12.28
C MET A 594 14.99 32.83 13.20
N ASN A 595 15.33 32.34 14.38
CA ASN A 595 16.17 33.02 15.36
C ASN A 595 17.54 33.40 14.78
N PHE A 596 18.09 32.60 13.86
CA PHE A 596 19.33 32.95 13.16
C PHE A 596 19.19 34.22 12.33
N GLN A 597 18.10 34.35 11.57
CA GLN A 597 17.88 35.54 10.74
C GLN A 597 17.64 36.77 11.62
N ARG A 598 16.77 36.65 12.64
CA ARG A 598 16.47 37.74 13.57
C ARG A 598 17.71 38.22 14.33
N ALA A 599 18.56 37.30 14.78
CA ALA A 599 19.81 37.64 15.44
C ALA A 599 20.78 38.38 14.51
N VAL A 600 20.87 37.99 13.23
CA VAL A 600 21.68 38.72 12.23
C VAL A 600 21.13 40.13 12.00
N GLU A 601 19.81 40.29 11.88
CA GLU A 601 19.14 41.59 11.72
C GLU A 601 19.39 42.49 12.95
N TYR A 602 19.15 41.97 14.16
CA TYR A 602 19.45 42.65 15.42
C TYR A 602 20.90 43.15 15.50
N LEU A 603 21.86 42.27 15.17
CA LEU A 603 23.28 42.61 15.21
C LEU A 603 23.69 43.62 14.14
N LEU A 604 23.06 43.58 12.96
CA LEU A 604 23.28 44.55 11.89
C LEU A 604 22.78 45.94 12.28
N GLU A 605 21.55 46.04 12.79
CA GLU A 605 20.91 47.31 13.16
C GLU A 605 21.56 47.97 14.38
N ASN A 606 22.20 47.19 15.25
CA ASN A 606 22.99 47.71 16.38
C ASN A 606 24.48 47.89 16.05
N GLY A 607 24.87 47.79 14.78
CA GLY A 607 26.26 48.00 14.33
C GLY A 607 27.27 47.01 14.93
N ALA A 608 26.81 45.84 15.38
CA ALA A 608 27.67 44.80 15.96
C ALA A 608 28.34 43.92 14.89
N VAL A 609 27.73 43.81 13.71
CA VAL A 609 28.27 43.05 12.57
C VAL A 609 28.14 43.83 11.28
N GLU A 610 29.01 43.53 10.32
CA GLU A 610 28.87 43.94 8.92
C GLU A 610 28.62 42.72 8.04
N VAL A 611 27.66 42.81 7.12
CA VAL A 611 27.43 41.78 6.09
C VAL A 611 27.76 42.34 4.72
N LYS A 612 28.73 41.73 4.03
CA LYS A 612 29.20 42.13 2.70
C LYS A 612 29.26 40.92 1.76
N GLU A 613 29.28 41.18 0.46
CA GLU A 613 29.46 40.15 -0.56
C GLU A 613 30.93 40.05 -0.96
N TYR A 614 31.46 38.83 -0.96
CA TYR A 614 32.86 38.54 -1.27
C TYR A 614 32.96 37.53 -2.41
N PRO A 615 33.93 37.64 -3.33
CA PRO A 615 34.12 36.65 -4.38
C PRO A 615 34.48 35.28 -3.78
N ASN A 616 33.81 34.22 -4.22
CA ASN A 616 34.09 32.86 -3.74
C ASN A 616 35.34 32.32 -4.46
N PRO A 617 36.36 31.81 -3.75
CA PRO A 617 37.57 31.28 -4.37
C PRO A 617 37.34 29.95 -5.12
N GLN A 618 36.19 29.29 -4.93
CA GLN A 618 35.88 27.98 -5.51
C GLN A 618 34.85 28.02 -6.65
N ASN A 619 34.20 29.16 -6.89
CA ASN A 619 33.23 29.33 -7.98
C ASN A 619 33.04 30.80 -8.36
N GLU A 620 32.37 31.06 -9.48
CA GLU A 620 32.16 32.42 -10.00
C GLU A 620 31.11 33.25 -9.21
N PHE A 621 30.58 32.73 -8.10
CA PHE A 621 29.53 33.38 -7.33
C PHE A 621 30.09 34.21 -6.17
N PHE A 622 29.37 35.27 -5.80
CA PHE A 622 29.64 36.00 -4.58
C PHE A 622 29.02 35.30 -3.37
N THR A 623 29.76 35.26 -2.27
CA THR A 623 29.33 34.69 -0.99
C THR A 623 29.09 35.82 0.00
N LYS A 624 27.92 35.82 0.64
CA LYS A 624 27.65 36.73 1.76
C LYS A 624 28.51 36.33 2.95
N GLY A 625 29.38 37.23 3.37
CA GLY A 625 30.22 37.11 4.54
C GLY A 625 29.76 38.04 5.65
N VAL A 626 29.95 37.61 6.90
CA VAL A 626 29.69 38.40 8.11
C VAL A 626 31.00 38.62 8.87
N SER A 627 31.23 39.84 9.35
CA SER A 627 32.38 40.22 10.17
C SER A 627 31.91 40.99 11.39
N LEU A 628 32.65 40.89 12.51
CA LEU A 628 32.33 41.64 13.73
C LEU A 628 32.88 43.06 13.66
N VAL A 629 32.14 43.99 14.22
CA VAL A 629 32.61 45.34 14.55
C VAL A 629 33.13 45.28 15.99
N THR A 630 34.45 45.15 16.15
CA THR A 630 35.09 44.79 17.42
C THR A 630 34.95 45.82 18.54
N ASP A 631 34.68 47.07 18.18
CA ASP A 631 34.42 48.20 19.08
C ASP A 631 32.94 48.33 19.49
N ALA A 632 32.04 47.54 18.90
CA ALA A 632 30.64 47.54 19.27
C ALA A 632 30.43 46.98 20.69
N SER A 633 29.66 47.71 21.51
CA SER A 633 29.41 47.38 22.91
C SER A 633 28.84 45.96 23.11
N ILE A 634 27.93 45.52 22.24
CA ILE A 634 27.34 44.17 22.28
C ILE A 634 28.41 43.10 22.06
N VAL A 635 29.30 43.31 21.07
CA VAL A 635 30.40 42.39 20.77
C VAL A 635 31.36 42.29 21.95
N GLN A 636 31.78 43.45 22.50
CA GLN A 636 32.69 43.47 23.65
C GLN A 636 32.09 42.79 24.88
N THR A 637 30.81 43.01 25.14
CA THR A 637 30.09 42.39 26.26
C THR A 637 30.09 40.87 26.13
N VAL A 638 29.64 40.34 24.98
CA VAL A 638 29.57 38.88 24.76
C VAL A 638 30.96 38.23 24.77
N LEU A 639 31.98 38.88 24.19
CA LEU A 639 33.34 38.35 24.23
C LEU A 639 33.95 38.41 25.63
N ALA A 640 33.61 39.42 26.45
CA ALA A 640 34.01 39.48 27.85
C ALA A 640 33.34 38.39 28.68
N GLU A 641 32.03 38.14 28.48
CA GLU A 641 31.32 37.01 29.10
C GLU A 641 31.99 35.68 28.74
N ARG A 642 32.26 35.46 27.45
CA ARG A 642 32.99 34.28 26.96
C ARG A 642 34.36 34.12 27.63
N ASN A 643 35.15 35.19 27.66
CA ASN A 643 36.50 35.14 28.23
C ASN A 643 36.45 34.83 29.73
N GLY A 644 35.53 35.44 30.47
CA GLY A 644 35.31 35.12 31.89
C GLY A 644 34.91 33.67 32.11
N PHE A 645 34.04 33.10 31.26
CA PHE A 645 33.68 31.69 31.31
C PHE A 645 34.89 30.78 31.01
N ILE A 646 35.73 31.13 30.05
CA ILE A 646 36.98 30.39 29.76
C ILE A 646 37.95 30.44 30.95
N LEU A 647 38.08 31.59 31.63
CA LEU A 647 38.89 31.72 32.85
C LEU A 647 38.36 30.84 33.98
N LEU A 648 37.03 30.75 34.14
CA LEU A 648 36.40 29.81 35.07
C LEU A 648 36.77 28.36 34.75
N LEU A 649 36.73 27.97 33.47
CA LEU A 649 37.11 26.63 33.03
C LEU A 649 38.60 26.35 33.27
N LEU A 650 39.47 27.33 33.01
CA LEU A 650 40.92 27.24 33.27
C LEU A 650 41.22 27.09 34.76
N TYR A 651 40.53 27.84 35.62
CA TYR A 651 40.66 27.72 37.07
C TYR A 651 40.30 26.32 37.57
N LEU A 652 39.21 25.72 37.07
CA LEU A 652 38.84 24.34 37.41
C LEU A 652 39.89 23.35 36.91
N TYR A 653 40.34 23.52 35.66
CA TYR A 653 41.35 22.69 35.02
C TYR A 653 42.69 22.70 35.79
N ASP A 654 43.22 23.88 36.11
CA ASP A 654 44.53 24.06 36.76
C ASP A 654 44.53 23.53 38.21
N ARG A 655 43.36 23.48 38.85
CA ARG A 655 43.18 22.90 40.20
C ARG A 655 42.78 21.42 40.19
N ASN A 656 42.78 20.77 39.02
CA ASN A 656 42.34 19.39 38.84
C ASN A 656 40.91 19.12 39.37
N ILE A 657 40.03 20.12 39.29
CA ILE A 657 38.61 19.98 39.62
C ILE A 657 37.87 19.53 38.35
N ALA A 658 37.01 18.52 38.46
CA ALA A 658 36.22 18.05 37.32
C ALA A 658 35.31 19.18 36.78
N ILE A 659 35.31 19.40 35.47
CA ILE A 659 34.40 20.35 34.83
C ILE A 659 33.05 19.67 34.67
N MET A 660 32.13 19.98 35.58
CA MET A 660 30.77 19.49 35.63
C MET A 660 29.87 20.57 36.24
N GLU A 661 28.56 20.51 35.98
CA GLU A 661 27.62 21.55 36.41
C GLU A 661 27.74 21.92 37.92
N PRO A 662 27.84 20.96 38.86
CA PRO A 662 28.01 21.31 40.29
C PRO A 662 29.31 22.07 40.60
N SER A 663 30.40 21.77 39.89
CA SER A 663 31.68 22.43 40.08
C SER A 663 31.69 23.83 39.47
N LEU A 664 30.99 24.01 38.34
CA LEU A 664 30.77 25.32 37.71
C LEU A 664 29.88 26.21 38.59
N ARG A 665 28.71 25.70 39.03
CA ARG A 665 27.83 26.38 40.00
C ARG A 665 28.56 26.78 41.27
N GLY A 666 29.44 25.91 41.78
CA GLY A 666 30.20 26.19 43.01
C GLY A 666 31.24 27.31 42.86
N GLN A 667 31.66 27.63 41.64
CA GLN A 667 32.58 28.74 41.36
C GLN A 667 31.88 29.97 40.74
N ASP A 668 30.58 29.87 40.45
CA ASP A 668 29.71 30.98 40.03
C ASP A 668 28.47 31.10 40.97
N PRO A 669 28.68 31.47 42.26
CA PRO A 669 27.60 31.51 43.25
C PRO A 669 26.56 32.61 42.97
N ASP A 670 26.91 33.62 42.18
CA ASP A 670 26.03 34.72 41.80
C ASP A 670 25.21 34.41 40.53
N ASN A 671 25.35 33.20 39.96
CA ASN A 671 24.73 32.79 38.69
C ASN A 671 24.95 33.81 37.56
N ARG A 672 26.20 34.25 37.38
CA ARG A 672 26.57 35.21 36.34
C ARG A 672 26.46 34.61 34.95
N TYR A 673 26.54 33.29 34.82
CA TYR A 673 26.47 32.59 33.55
C TYR A 673 25.25 31.67 33.46
N ASP A 674 24.56 31.72 32.33
CA ASP A 674 23.69 30.63 31.88
C ASP A 674 24.58 29.43 31.50
N LEU A 675 24.68 28.46 32.41
CA LEU A 675 25.57 27.32 32.24
C LEU A 675 25.17 26.44 31.04
N ASP A 676 23.87 26.29 30.76
CA ASP A 676 23.40 25.45 29.66
C ASP A 676 23.78 26.08 28.32
N LEU A 677 23.58 27.39 28.19
CA LEU A 677 23.99 28.14 27.00
C LEU A 677 25.51 28.12 26.81
N TRP A 678 26.27 28.47 27.84
CA TRP A 678 27.72 28.64 27.72
C TRP A 678 28.45 27.31 27.55
N ILE A 679 28.04 26.22 28.22
CA ILE A 679 28.56 24.87 27.95
C ILE A 679 28.26 24.51 26.48
N SER A 680 27.03 24.73 26.03
CA SER A 680 26.63 24.43 24.65
C SER A 680 27.43 25.21 23.60
N ILE A 681 27.72 26.50 23.85
CA ILE A 681 28.59 27.31 22.99
C ILE A 681 30.00 26.75 22.98
N MET A 682 30.57 26.43 24.15
CA MET A 682 31.93 25.89 24.25
C MET A 682 32.08 24.53 23.56
N GLU A 683 31.06 23.66 23.61
CA GLU A 683 31.05 22.41 22.85
C GLU A 683 30.97 22.64 21.34
N THR A 684 30.10 23.56 20.91
CA THR A 684 29.95 23.92 19.48
C THR A 684 31.27 24.41 18.88
N GLU A 685 32.02 25.19 19.66
CA GLU A 685 33.31 25.74 19.25
C GLU A 685 34.51 24.85 19.61
N ASN A 686 34.29 23.61 20.04
CA ASN A 686 35.32 22.62 20.41
C ASN A 686 36.29 23.09 21.51
N VAL A 687 35.85 24.02 22.36
CA VAL A 687 36.56 24.41 23.60
C VAL A 687 36.35 23.34 24.67
N LEU A 688 35.13 22.80 24.77
CA LEU A 688 34.78 21.67 25.64
C LEU A 688 34.44 20.44 24.80
N ASN A 689 34.76 19.26 25.31
CA ASN A 689 34.29 17.98 24.79
C ASN A 689 33.76 17.11 25.93
N ALA A 690 32.63 16.44 25.73
CA ALA A 690 32.11 15.47 26.69
C ALA A 690 33.11 14.32 26.92
N VAL A 691 33.27 13.90 28.18
CA VAL A 691 34.17 12.80 28.56
C VAL A 691 33.47 11.46 28.30
N PRO A 692 34.02 10.56 27.46
CA PRO A 692 33.41 9.26 27.21
C PRO A 692 33.20 8.46 28.49
N GLY A 693 31.97 7.97 28.69
CA GLY A 693 31.60 7.15 29.85
C GLY A 693 31.33 7.93 31.15
N ARG A 694 31.33 9.27 31.11
CA ARG A 694 31.01 10.12 32.27
C ARG A 694 30.01 11.23 31.89
N PRO A 695 28.69 10.95 31.95
CA PRO A 695 27.66 11.92 31.60
C PRO A 695 27.77 13.19 32.45
N GLY A 696 27.69 14.36 31.81
CA GLY A 696 27.77 15.67 32.48
C GLY A 696 29.18 16.11 32.90
N GLN A 697 30.23 15.35 32.55
CA GLN A 697 31.62 15.75 32.73
C GLN A 697 32.25 16.15 31.39
N TYR A 698 32.98 17.26 31.39
CA TYR A 698 33.63 17.82 30.21
C TYR A 698 35.15 17.91 30.37
N SER A 699 35.86 17.84 29.24
CA SER A 699 37.30 18.08 29.13
C SER A 699 37.53 19.41 28.42
N LEU A 700 38.34 20.29 29.02
CA LEU A 700 38.80 21.54 28.41
C LEU A 700 39.92 21.26 27.42
N PHE A 701 39.78 21.73 26.18
CA PHE A 701 40.85 21.64 25.20
C PHE A 701 41.87 22.77 25.42
N ARG A 702 42.85 22.54 26.30
CA ARG A 702 43.79 23.59 26.77
C ARG A 702 44.59 24.27 25.65
N THR A 703 44.88 23.57 24.57
CA THR A 703 45.62 24.08 23.41
C THR A 703 44.72 24.73 22.35
N HIS A 704 43.41 24.83 22.61
CA HIS A 704 42.49 25.54 21.73
C HIS A 704 42.89 27.02 21.59
N HIS A 705 42.81 27.57 20.38
CA HIS A 705 43.33 28.92 20.05
C HIS A 705 42.82 29.99 21.01
N THR A 706 41.51 30.05 21.22
CA THR A 706 40.85 31.06 22.07
C THR A 706 41.16 30.86 23.55
N VAL A 707 41.34 29.61 23.98
CA VAL A 707 41.75 29.31 25.37
C VAL A 707 43.17 29.80 25.61
N SER A 708 44.08 29.61 24.65
CA SER A 708 45.44 30.14 24.72
C SER A 708 45.47 31.67 24.74
N LEU A 709 44.70 32.34 23.87
CA LEU A 709 44.61 33.80 23.85
C LEU A 709 44.11 34.38 25.17
N VAL A 710 43.06 33.79 25.75
CA VAL A 710 42.51 34.23 27.04
C VAL A 710 43.51 34.01 28.17
N ALA A 711 44.18 32.84 28.19
CA ALA A 711 45.17 32.51 29.22
C ALA A 711 46.44 33.38 29.15
N ASP A 712 46.86 33.81 27.96
CA ASP A 712 48.04 34.67 27.80
C ASP A 712 47.71 36.16 28.04
N GLY A 713 46.46 36.56 27.78
CA GLY A 713 45.94 37.89 28.13
C GLY A 713 45.91 38.13 29.65
N GLU A 714 45.60 37.09 30.44
CA GLU A 714 45.61 37.15 31.92
C GLU A 714 47.03 37.31 32.50
N LYS A 715 48.07 36.77 31.84
CA LYS A 715 49.47 36.93 32.28
C LYS A 715 50.06 38.33 32.00
N SER A 716 49.37 39.12 31.17
CA SER A 716 49.81 40.43 30.71
C SER A 716 49.10 41.59 31.44
N GLN A 717 48.14 41.28 32.32
CA GLN A 717 47.51 42.18 33.29
C GLN A 717 48.04 41.88 34.68
#